data_AF-A0A9X2CZY8-F1
#
_entry.id   AF-A0A9X2CZY8-F1
#
_cell.length_a   1.000
_cell.length_b   1.000
_cell.length_c   1.000
_cell.angle_alpha   90.00
_cell.angle_beta   90.00
_cell.angle_gamma   90.00
#
_symmetry.space_group_name_H-M   'P 1'
#
loop_
_entity.id
_entity.type
_entity.pdbx_description
1 polymer ?
#
loop_
_entity_poly.entity_id
_entity_poly.type
_entity_poly.pdbx_seq_one_letter_code
_entity_poly.pdbx_strand_id
1 'polypeptide(L)'
;MLTYKGKELTKVEDKKGGKNQGKVDGFYRDPDGLEFFVKKPKDLKELFTELFAGLLLQEFMRRKLIDPIYHASLICAELIQFDDGSYGLIQPKVSFNELYKIIGTGYRDGSDRDPLWEMFCGPQFYLSLTQLRQYYGLAIALMFSLLLGDNSVHSGNVVCLDVVSAVEMLFIQFARIDWGAAFRYFGHKKNNEDLLYPFEYQGWFNLKGYTKGYFLNYLKIKGLFPTIAQQARIFQQKVNETLLVDMISTVLRKLPADLVDSKTKIELANYLCMESFNDISFGEGGNYQQFACDLTGILQDRLKKITVMQDSSAASAQSDLSQITYVESLPTAIALPVNMITPFAEQMNAWLYILFSSDEKSVFDFNSIDRPQLAQQFNSFLDGLLRQVERLKSSADEACFIVPNESITLPYSESNFLRCLFTLTTDLTPHLPSYKENRVPYQQAYWQIAEKVLESGFQAMVTIRVLQNTQNSTEIAKASAIHFLFDALKEYLKVFSDMYPIFLQELEKKLSSMPGVQLARICLNEMEFMNSSSLIGIILKSPILWSLMNKAFEEEDEMLYSENAAAIIQLRQFHEDFNLFLILVRELELISQIETKGGLVKEISRIFANLPQFLQTELATPLNKVQAEFRELHRRHSIELEKKQGKDDSNLSAEKGNTVASHKDSSESTQLSKQKFSSEIGIEDTKRHTNGLFFFSLPESTKFLSPTNESLAQKEALSSVIAS
;
A
#
# COMPACT_ATOMS: atom_id res chain seq x y z
N MET A 1 6.62 39.35 4.04
CA MET A 1 6.57 38.10 4.82
C MET A 1 5.86 37.10 3.93
N LEU A 2 6.54 36.09 3.40
CA LEU A 2 5.96 35.24 2.37
C LEU A 2 5.09 34.17 3.00
N THR A 3 3.82 34.06 2.61
CA THR A 3 2.89 33.06 3.15
C THR A 3 2.38 32.11 2.08
N TYR A 4 2.26 30.83 2.41
CA TYR A 4 1.71 29.80 1.53
C TYR A 4 0.80 28.85 2.32
N LYS A 5 -0.42 28.63 1.82
CA LYS A 5 -1.46 27.79 2.47
C LYS A 5 -1.65 28.11 3.97
N GLY A 6 -1.62 29.40 4.31
CA GLY A 6 -1.79 29.90 5.69
C GLY A 6 -0.55 29.80 6.57
N LYS A 7 0.59 29.32 6.07
CA LYS A 7 1.85 29.20 6.81
C LYS A 7 2.86 30.23 6.34
N GLU A 8 3.63 30.78 7.27
CA GLU A 8 4.76 31.65 6.97
C GLU A 8 5.95 30.85 6.45
N LEU A 9 6.54 31.30 5.36
CA LEU A 9 7.71 30.71 4.73
C LEU A 9 8.97 31.52 5.08
N THR A 10 9.97 30.85 5.63
CA THR A 10 11.29 31.44 5.90
C THR A 10 12.27 31.04 4.79
N LYS A 11 12.96 32.00 4.18
CA LYS A 11 13.99 31.72 3.17
C LYS A 11 15.19 31.06 3.83
N VAL A 12 15.61 29.89 3.32
CA VAL A 12 16.73 29.12 3.86
C VAL A 12 17.97 29.16 2.97
N GLU A 13 17.80 29.31 1.66
CA GLU A 13 18.92 29.33 0.72
C GLU A 13 18.59 30.13 -0.55
N ASP A 14 19.59 30.81 -1.12
CA ASP A 14 19.47 31.46 -2.42
C ASP A 14 19.64 30.46 -3.57
N LYS A 15 18.95 30.71 -4.68
CA LYS A 15 19.13 29.92 -5.89
C LYS A 15 20.50 30.21 -6.52
N LYS A 16 21.31 29.17 -6.75
CA LYS A 16 22.67 29.30 -7.31
C LYS A 16 22.76 29.25 -8.85
N GLY A 17 21.70 28.85 -9.56
CA GLY A 17 21.72 28.68 -11.03
C GLY A 17 20.44 29.09 -11.77
N GLY A 18 20.46 29.07 -13.11
CA GLY A 18 19.32 29.36 -13.99
C GLY A 18 19.02 30.85 -14.27
N LYS A 19 18.06 31.13 -15.17
CA LYS A 19 17.80 32.47 -15.75
C LYS A 19 17.20 33.50 -14.78
N ASN A 20 16.50 33.03 -13.75
CA ASN A 20 15.87 33.86 -12.74
C ASN A 20 16.77 33.90 -11.49
N GLN A 21 17.22 35.11 -11.12
CA GLN A 21 18.07 35.44 -9.97
C GLN A 21 17.49 36.64 -9.20
N GLY A 22 16.16 36.74 -9.13
CA GLY A 22 15.47 37.76 -8.35
C GLY A 22 15.72 37.57 -6.86
N LYS A 23 15.57 38.66 -6.07
CA LYS A 23 15.75 38.62 -4.60
C LYS A 23 14.85 37.58 -3.92
N VAL A 24 13.66 37.33 -4.48
CA VAL A 24 12.69 36.36 -3.97
C VAL A 24 12.99 34.93 -4.41
N ASP A 25 13.84 34.71 -5.41
CA ASP A 25 14.15 33.37 -5.91
C ASP A 25 15.00 32.62 -4.89
N GLY A 26 14.62 31.38 -4.57
CA GLY A 26 15.37 30.56 -3.62
C GLY A 26 14.55 29.46 -2.99
N PHE A 27 15.12 28.88 -1.94
CA PHE A 27 14.52 27.83 -1.16
C PHE A 27 13.94 28.39 0.13
N TYR A 28 12.76 27.91 0.48
CA TYR A 28 11.97 28.36 1.63
C TYR A 28 11.54 27.14 2.46
N ARG A 29 11.29 27.35 3.75
CA ARG A 29 10.82 26.32 4.68
C ARG A 29 9.62 26.82 5.47
N ASP A 30 8.61 25.96 5.65
CA ASP A 30 7.47 26.22 6.53
C ASP A 30 7.74 25.78 8.00
N PRO A 31 6.85 26.10 8.96
CA PRO A 31 7.03 25.71 10.36
C PRO A 31 7.01 24.20 10.61
N ASP A 32 6.45 23.42 9.69
CA ASP A 32 6.39 21.95 9.78
C ASP A 32 7.64 21.30 9.17
N GLY A 33 8.59 22.10 8.67
CA GLY A 33 9.85 21.64 8.09
C GLY A 33 9.77 21.30 6.61
N LEU A 34 8.65 21.55 5.93
CA LEU A 34 8.52 21.32 4.49
C LEU A 34 9.28 22.39 3.71
N GLU A 35 10.08 21.96 2.73
CA GLU A 35 10.89 22.84 1.90
C GLU A 35 10.29 23.03 0.51
N PHE A 36 10.40 24.26 0.01
CA PHE A 36 9.84 24.71 -1.25
C PHE A 36 10.88 25.48 -2.06
N PHE A 37 10.83 25.36 -3.38
CA PHE A 37 11.51 26.24 -4.31
C PHE A 37 10.52 27.30 -4.80
N VAL A 38 10.87 28.57 -4.61
CA VAL A 38 10.07 29.71 -5.08
C VAL A 38 10.84 30.44 -6.18
N LYS A 39 10.17 30.72 -7.29
CA LYS A 39 10.71 31.56 -8.38
C LYS A 39 9.70 32.61 -8.83
N LYS A 40 10.18 33.78 -9.21
CA LYS A 40 9.40 34.85 -9.85
C LYS A 40 9.85 34.99 -11.31
N PRO A 41 9.13 34.38 -12.27
CA PRO A 41 9.44 34.54 -13.69
C PRO A 41 9.41 36.00 -14.11
N LYS A 42 10.37 36.42 -14.94
CA LYS A 42 10.37 37.78 -15.51
C LYS A 42 9.34 37.94 -16.63
N ASP A 43 9.07 36.87 -17.36
CA ASP A 43 8.06 36.83 -18.42
C ASP A 43 6.74 36.30 -17.84
N LEU A 44 5.69 37.13 -17.89
CA LEU A 44 4.35 36.74 -17.44
C LEU A 44 3.76 35.60 -18.29
N LYS A 45 4.23 35.42 -19.53
CA LYS A 45 3.84 34.25 -20.34
C LYS A 45 4.36 32.96 -19.73
N GLU A 46 5.62 32.93 -19.31
CA GLU A 46 6.24 31.78 -18.65
C GLU A 46 5.57 31.49 -17.30
N LEU A 47 5.25 32.55 -16.52
CA LEU A 47 4.45 32.42 -15.29
C LEU A 47 3.11 31.73 -15.58
N PHE A 48 2.36 32.22 -16.58
CA PHE A 48 1.06 31.66 -16.91
C PHE A 48 1.18 30.21 -17.42
N THR A 49 2.06 29.92 -18.39
CA THR A 49 2.13 28.60 -19.03
C THR A 49 2.59 27.52 -18.05
N GLU A 50 3.58 27.81 -17.21
CA GLU A 50 4.07 26.86 -16.22
C GLU A 50 3.04 26.61 -15.11
N LEU A 51 2.40 27.68 -14.60
CA LEU A 51 1.34 27.56 -13.62
C LEU A 51 0.16 26.76 -14.17
N PHE A 52 -0.29 27.08 -15.38
CA PHE A 52 -1.45 26.45 -16.00
C PHE A 52 -1.19 24.97 -16.27
N ALA A 53 0.01 24.61 -16.76
CA ALA A 53 0.41 23.22 -16.91
C ALA A 53 0.44 22.49 -15.56
N GLY A 54 1.04 23.11 -14.54
CA GLY A 54 1.13 22.53 -13.20
C GLY A 54 -0.23 22.27 -12.57
N LEU A 55 -1.13 23.25 -12.60
CA LEU A 55 -2.50 23.11 -12.06
C LEU A 55 -3.33 22.08 -12.82
N LEU A 56 -3.15 21.96 -14.15
CA LEU A 56 -3.86 20.97 -14.95
C LEU A 56 -3.37 19.55 -14.64
N LEU A 57 -2.06 19.34 -14.51
CA LEU A 57 -1.49 18.06 -14.09
C LEU A 57 -1.95 17.69 -12.66
N GLN A 58 -1.97 18.66 -11.75
CA GLN A 58 -2.52 18.46 -10.40
C GLN A 58 -4.00 18.08 -10.43
N GLU A 59 -4.80 18.65 -11.32
CA GLU A 59 -6.20 18.28 -11.47
C GLU A 59 -6.37 16.84 -11.99
N PHE A 60 -5.52 16.39 -12.93
CA PHE A 60 -5.48 14.99 -13.37
C PHE A 60 -5.12 14.03 -12.21
N MET A 61 -4.12 14.39 -11.40
CA MET A 61 -3.71 13.61 -10.22
C MET A 61 -4.83 13.58 -9.16
N ARG A 62 -5.44 14.73 -8.85
CA ARG A 62 -6.53 14.88 -7.87
C ARG A 62 -7.75 14.02 -8.22
N ARG A 63 -8.09 13.93 -9.51
CA ARG A 63 -9.20 13.11 -10.00
C ARG A 63 -8.85 11.64 -10.21
N LYS A 64 -7.65 11.20 -9.79
CA LYS A 64 -7.17 9.82 -9.91
C LYS A 64 -7.14 9.30 -11.36
N LEU A 65 -6.94 10.21 -12.32
CA LEU A 65 -6.79 9.84 -13.73
C LEU A 65 -5.39 9.26 -13.99
N ILE A 66 -4.42 9.67 -13.16
CA ILE A 66 -3.03 9.18 -13.14
C ILE A 66 -2.86 8.33 -11.89
N ASP A 67 -2.25 7.14 -12.05
CA ASP A 67 -1.94 6.25 -10.93
C ASP A 67 -1.00 6.96 -9.92
N PRO A 68 -1.29 6.89 -8.60
CA PRO A 68 -0.46 7.48 -7.55
C PRO A 68 1.04 7.18 -7.66
N ILE A 69 1.43 6.00 -8.16
CA ILE A 69 2.84 5.63 -8.32
C ILE A 69 3.61 6.61 -9.23
N TYR A 70 2.91 7.26 -10.18
CA TYR A 70 3.52 8.20 -11.12
C TYR A 70 3.38 9.67 -10.71
N HIS A 71 2.77 10.01 -9.57
CA HIS A 71 2.57 11.42 -9.19
C HIS A 71 3.90 12.16 -9.04
N ALA A 72 4.91 11.50 -8.46
CA ALA A 72 6.26 12.07 -8.34
C ALA A 72 6.99 12.24 -9.69
N SER A 73 6.53 11.57 -10.76
CA SER A 73 7.06 11.78 -12.12
C SER A 73 6.63 13.12 -12.73
N LEU A 74 5.66 13.83 -12.14
CA LEU A 74 5.08 15.06 -12.66
C LEU A 74 5.25 16.19 -11.63
N ILE A 75 6.46 16.73 -11.52
CA ILE A 75 6.77 17.76 -10.54
C ILE A 75 6.30 19.11 -11.08
N CYS A 76 5.33 19.70 -10.39
CA CYS A 76 4.57 20.85 -10.87
C CYS A 76 4.67 22.03 -9.90
N ALA A 77 4.61 23.25 -10.44
CA ALA A 77 4.50 24.47 -9.66
C ALA A 77 3.03 24.84 -9.36
N GLU A 78 2.83 25.46 -8.20
CA GLU A 78 1.61 26.15 -7.78
C GLU A 78 1.86 27.67 -7.76
N LEU A 79 0.78 28.44 -7.55
CA LEU A 79 0.85 29.88 -7.45
C LEU A 79 1.25 30.31 -6.03
N ILE A 80 2.05 31.37 -5.95
CA ILE A 80 2.28 32.12 -4.72
C ILE A 80 2.16 33.62 -4.98
N GLN A 81 1.59 34.36 -4.02
CA GLN A 81 1.51 35.82 -4.08
C GLN A 81 2.56 36.45 -3.16
N PHE A 82 3.20 37.50 -3.63
CA PHE A 82 4.18 38.28 -2.89
C PHE A 82 3.54 39.49 -2.20
N ASP A 83 4.25 40.10 -1.25
CA ASP A 83 3.78 41.27 -0.49
C ASP A 83 3.43 42.48 -1.38
N ASP A 84 4.05 42.59 -2.55
CA ASP A 84 3.81 43.66 -3.53
C ASP A 84 2.54 43.41 -4.38
N GLY A 85 1.78 42.35 -4.06
CA GLY A 85 0.58 41.92 -4.78
C GLY A 85 0.87 41.10 -6.04
N SER A 86 2.13 41.03 -6.49
CA SER A 86 2.50 40.28 -7.69
C SER A 86 2.61 38.78 -7.42
N TYR A 87 2.72 38.00 -8.49
CA TYR A 87 2.66 36.55 -8.45
C TYR A 87 3.98 35.88 -8.80
N GLY A 88 4.18 34.68 -8.27
CA GLY A 88 5.30 33.79 -8.57
C GLY A 88 4.86 32.33 -8.55
N LEU A 89 5.85 31.45 -8.69
CA LEU A 89 5.67 30.01 -8.71
C LEU A 89 6.32 29.40 -7.48
N ILE A 90 5.60 28.50 -6.81
CA ILE A 90 6.09 27.70 -5.70
C ILE A 90 6.01 26.23 -6.05
N GLN A 91 7.09 25.49 -5.83
CA GLN A 91 7.19 24.06 -6.12
C GLN A 91 7.74 23.34 -4.88
N PRO A 92 7.30 22.12 -4.55
CA PRO A 92 7.96 21.33 -3.51
C PRO A 92 9.44 21.11 -3.85
N LYS A 93 10.32 21.21 -2.84
CA LYS A 93 11.73 20.87 -3.02
C LYS A 93 11.88 19.35 -3.05
N VAL A 94 12.24 18.84 -4.22
CA VAL A 94 12.46 17.40 -4.44
C VAL A 94 13.96 17.16 -4.61
N SER A 95 14.48 16.13 -3.95
CA SER A 95 15.86 15.66 -4.16
C SER A 95 15.89 14.77 -5.40
N PHE A 96 16.73 15.10 -6.37
CA PHE A 96 16.84 14.37 -7.62
C PHE A 96 18.24 14.49 -8.24
N ASN A 97 18.55 13.57 -9.16
CA ASN A 97 19.70 13.65 -10.04
C ASN A 97 19.24 14.08 -11.44
N GLU A 98 19.85 15.10 -12.03
CA GLU A 98 19.58 15.49 -13.41
C GLU A 98 20.05 14.39 -14.37
N LEU A 99 19.26 14.12 -15.42
CA LEU A 99 19.52 13.02 -16.35
C LEU A 99 20.91 13.13 -17.00
N TYR A 100 21.38 14.35 -17.27
CA TYR A 100 22.68 14.55 -17.94
C TYR A 100 23.86 14.02 -17.12
N LYS A 101 23.73 13.92 -15.79
CA LYS A 101 24.73 13.34 -14.90
C LYS A 101 24.77 11.82 -15.02
N ILE A 102 23.63 11.20 -15.31
CA ILE A 102 23.48 9.74 -15.45
C ILE A 102 23.97 9.29 -16.83
N ILE A 103 23.55 9.99 -17.89
CA ILE A 103 23.88 9.61 -19.27
C ILE A 103 25.19 10.25 -19.78
N GLY A 104 25.84 11.11 -18.99
CA GLY A 104 27.13 11.71 -19.34
C GLY A 104 27.06 12.80 -20.43
N THR A 105 25.97 13.57 -20.49
CA THR A 105 25.79 14.68 -21.46
C THR A 105 26.03 16.06 -20.84
N GLY A 106 26.68 16.12 -19.68
CA GLY A 106 27.03 17.36 -18.98
C GLY A 106 28.31 18.04 -19.48
N TYR A 107 28.49 19.30 -19.10
CA TYR A 107 29.79 19.95 -19.15
C TYR A 107 30.82 19.19 -18.29
N ARG A 108 32.11 19.33 -18.62
CA ARG A 108 33.20 18.65 -17.90
C ARG A 108 33.30 19.03 -16.42
N ASP A 109 32.78 20.19 -16.04
CA ASP A 109 32.73 20.66 -14.65
C ASP A 109 31.46 20.20 -13.91
N GLY A 110 30.55 19.47 -14.59
CA GLY A 110 29.30 18.95 -14.03
C GLY A 110 28.22 20.02 -13.77
N SER A 111 28.46 21.27 -14.17
CA SER A 111 27.63 22.42 -13.81
C SER A 111 26.21 22.40 -14.39
N ASP A 112 26.08 21.98 -15.65
CA ASP A 112 24.82 21.86 -16.39
C ASP A 112 25.01 20.86 -17.54
N ARG A 113 23.93 20.56 -18.27
CA ARG A 113 23.97 19.85 -19.55
C ARG A 113 24.77 20.65 -20.58
N ASP A 114 25.49 19.97 -21.47
CA ASP A 114 26.08 20.60 -22.67
C ASP A 114 25.07 20.49 -23.84
N PRO A 115 24.42 21.59 -24.26
CA PRO A 115 23.38 21.52 -25.29
C PRO A 115 23.89 21.09 -26.66
N LEU A 116 25.14 21.39 -27.01
CA LEU A 116 25.71 21.01 -28.30
C LEU A 116 26.12 19.54 -28.28
N TRP A 117 26.74 19.09 -27.19
CA TRP A 117 27.09 17.69 -27.01
C TRP A 117 25.85 16.79 -26.98
N GLU A 118 24.83 17.20 -26.23
CA GLU A 118 23.54 16.51 -26.19
C GLU A 118 22.84 16.52 -27.57
N MET A 119 22.97 17.58 -28.36
CA MET A 119 22.40 17.61 -29.71
C MET A 119 23.08 16.58 -30.64
N PHE A 120 24.41 16.54 -30.67
CA PHE A 120 25.13 15.70 -31.64
C PHE A 120 25.22 14.23 -31.21
N CYS A 121 25.32 13.97 -29.91
CA CYS A 121 25.55 12.63 -29.37
C CYS A 121 24.37 12.11 -28.54
N GLY A 122 23.35 12.93 -28.26
CA GLY A 122 22.20 12.60 -27.43
C GLY A 122 21.55 11.25 -27.77
N PRO A 123 21.16 10.96 -29.02
CA PRO A 123 20.49 9.71 -29.34
C PRO A 123 21.28 8.46 -28.92
N GLN A 124 22.61 8.53 -28.88
CA GLN A 124 23.46 7.43 -28.44
C GLN A 124 23.55 7.35 -26.91
N PHE A 125 23.65 8.49 -26.23
CA PHE A 125 23.71 8.51 -24.77
C PHE A 125 22.37 8.15 -24.12
N TYR A 126 21.25 8.56 -24.71
CA TYR A 126 19.91 8.20 -24.22
C TYR A 126 19.61 6.70 -24.34
N LEU A 127 20.31 5.95 -25.21
CA LEU A 127 20.24 4.48 -25.21
C LEU A 127 20.74 3.86 -23.90
N SER A 128 21.63 4.53 -23.15
CA SER A 128 22.09 4.02 -21.84
C SER A 128 20.96 3.88 -20.82
N LEU A 129 19.81 4.53 -21.04
CA LEU A 129 18.63 4.37 -20.19
C LEU A 129 18.09 2.93 -20.20
N THR A 130 18.32 2.16 -21.27
CA THR A 130 17.92 0.74 -21.32
C THR A 130 18.87 -0.18 -20.54
N GLN A 131 20.00 0.33 -20.09
CA GLN A 131 20.98 -0.41 -19.28
C GLN A 131 20.72 -0.27 -17.77
N LEU A 132 19.80 0.61 -17.38
CA LEU A 132 19.36 0.76 -16.00
C LEU A 132 18.56 -0.48 -15.59
N ARG A 133 18.84 -1.05 -14.41
CA ARG A 133 18.21 -2.31 -13.97
C ARG A 133 16.72 -2.17 -13.65
N GLN A 134 16.36 -1.19 -12.84
CA GLN A 134 15.01 -1.01 -12.31
C GLN A 134 14.60 0.45 -12.49
N TYR A 135 13.65 0.73 -13.38
CA TYR A 135 13.20 2.09 -13.64
C TYR A 135 11.75 2.17 -14.12
N TYR A 136 11.11 3.32 -13.90
CA TYR A 136 9.75 3.61 -14.38
C TYR A 136 9.50 5.11 -14.49
N GLY A 137 8.38 5.51 -15.10
CA GLY A 137 7.88 6.88 -15.10
C GLY A 137 8.31 7.74 -16.29
N LEU A 138 9.31 7.30 -17.07
CA LEU A 138 9.77 8.05 -18.25
C LEU A 138 8.67 8.15 -19.30
N ALA A 139 7.93 7.06 -19.53
CA ALA A 139 6.82 7.07 -20.48
C ALA A 139 5.72 8.07 -20.07
N ILE A 140 5.35 8.13 -18.79
CA ILE A 140 4.36 9.08 -18.27
C ILE A 140 4.85 10.53 -18.39
N ALA A 141 6.09 10.80 -18.00
CA ALA A 141 6.68 12.13 -18.10
C ALA A 141 6.69 12.66 -19.56
N LEU A 142 7.11 11.81 -20.50
CA LEU A 142 7.13 12.15 -21.93
C LEU A 142 5.73 12.23 -22.53
N MET A 143 4.81 11.34 -22.15
CA MET A 143 3.42 11.35 -22.62
C MET A 143 2.72 12.67 -22.25
N PHE A 144 2.86 13.13 -21.01
CA PHE A 144 2.26 14.42 -20.60
C PHE A 144 2.98 15.62 -21.23
N SER A 145 4.30 15.54 -21.43
CA SER A 145 5.05 16.55 -22.18
C SER A 145 4.52 16.69 -23.62
N LEU A 146 4.29 15.57 -24.31
CA LEU A 146 3.66 15.54 -25.63
C LEU A 146 2.22 16.05 -25.60
N LEU A 147 1.42 15.65 -24.60
CA LEU A 147 0.02 16.05 -24.50
C LEU A 147 -0.12 17.56 -24.33
N LEU A 148 0.68 18.18 -23.46
CA LEU A 148 0.65 19.61 -23.16
C LEU A 148 1.50 20.46 -24.14
N GLY A 149 2.21 19.81 -25.07
CA GLY A 149 3.07 20.49 -26.05
C GLY A 149 4.31 21.11 -25.43
N ASP A 150 4.78 20.59 -24.30
CA ASP A 150 6.07 20.93 -23.72
C ASP A 150 7.17 20.07 -24.37
N ASN A 151 7.81 20.62 -25.39
CA ASN A 151 8.85 19.89 -26.12
C ASN A 151 10.25 20.03 -25.50
N SER A 152 10.40 20.68 -24.33
CA SER A 152 11.68 20.94 -23.66
C SER A 152 12.14 19.76 -22.78
N VAL A 153 12.05 18.54 -23.30
CA VAL A 153 12.33 17.26 -22.60
C VAL A 153 13.82 16.86 -22.60
N HIS A 154 14.71 17.84 -22.47
CA HIS A 154 16.16 17.61 -22.43
C HIS A 154 16.65 17.06 -21.09
N SER A 155 17.91 16.65 -21.04
CA SER A 155 18.52 15.97 -19.89
C SER A 155 18.70 16.82 -18.62
N GLY A 156 18.56 18.15 -18.71
CA GLY A 156 18.43 19.03 -17.53
C GLY A 156 17.02 19.16 -16.96
N ASN A 157 16.02 18.65 -17.69
CA ASN A 157 14.59 18.89 -17.47
C ASN A 157 13.83 17.59 -17.18
N VAL A 158 14.43 16.46 -17.58
CA VAL A 158 14.12 15.13 -17.07
C VAL A 158 15.13 14.82 -15.96
N VAL A 159 14.62 14.34 -14.83
CA VAL A 159 15.41 14.05 -13.63
C VAL A 159 15.07 12.65 -13.13
N CYS A 160 15.92 12.13 -12.25
CA CYS A 160 15.80 10.80 -11.68
C CYS A 160 15.66 10.89 -10.17
N LEU A 161 14.60 10.26 -9.64
CA LEU A 161 14.32 10.13 -8.23
C LEU A 161 14.74 8.74 -7.78
N ASP A 162 15.45 8.66 -6.66
CA ASP A 162 15.83 7.40 -6.04
C ASP A 162 14.68 6.88 -5.18
N VAL A 163 14.11 5.74 -5.57
CA VAL A 163 13.05 5.05 -4.82
C VAL A 163 13.64 3.79 -4.21
N VAL A 164 13.59 3.72 -2.88
CA VAL A 164 14.25 2.66 -2.10
C VAL A 164 13.34 1.44 -2.01
N SER A 165 13.79 0.29 -2.53
CA SER A 165 13.10 -0.99 -2.30
C SER A 165 13.50 -1.65 -0.97
N ALA A 166 12.76 -2.69 -0.61
CA ALA A 166 12.94 -3.49 0.59
C ALA A 166 14.27 -4.28 0.64
N VAL A 167 14.95 -4.44 -0.51
CA VAL A 167 16.14 -5.29 -0.66
C VAL A 167 17.28 -4.51 -1.33
N GLU A 168 17.45 -3.24 -0.96
CA GLU A 168 18.54 -2.37 -1.44
C GLU A 168 18.57 -2.10 -2.96
N MET A 169 17.54 -2.48 -3.73
CA MET A 169 17.47 -2.07 -5.13
C MET A 169 16.90 -0.66 -5.24
N LEU A 170 17.75 0.25 -5.73
CA LEU A 170 17.32 1.58 -6.14
C LEU A 170 16.48 1.46 -7.41
N PHE A 171 15.18 1.74 -7.28
CA PHE A 171 14.34 2.04 -8.43
C PHE A 171 14.59 3.48 -8.84
N ILE A 172 14.83 3.68 -10.12
CA ILE A 172 14.92 5.02 -10.71
C ILE A 172 13.53 5.40 -11.20
N GLN A 173 12.89 6.36 -10.53
CA GLN A 173 11.69 7.00 -11.06
C GLN A 173 12.10 8.22 -11.88
N PHE A 174 11.82 8.21 -13.18
CA PHE A 174 12.00 9.39 -14.00
C PHE A 174 10.89 10.40 -13.70
N ALA A 175 11.28 11.67 -13.63
CA ALA A 175 10.37 12.78 -13.40
C ALA A 175 10.67 13.96 -14.35
N ARG A 176 9.65 14.77 -14.59
CA ARG A 176 9.72 16.03 -15.35
C ARG A 176 9.54 17.21 -14.39
N ILE A 177 10.46 18.17 -14.45
CA ILE A 177 10.40 19.47 -13.75
C ILE A 177 10.12 20.61 -14.76
N ASP A 178 10.03 21.88 -14.38
CA ASP A 178 10.04 23.04 -15.31
C ASP A 178 9.16 22.90 -16.59
N TRP A 179 7.87 23.21 -16.46
CA TRP A 179 6.87 23.13 -17.54
C TRP A 179 6.71 24.44 -18.34
N GLY A 180 7.66 25.37 -18.26
CA GLY A 180 7.52 26.72 -18.84
C GLY A 180 7.38 26.76 -20.36
N ALA A 181 7.74 25.69 -21.08
CA ALA A 181 7.57 25.58 -22.53
C ALA A 181 6.22 25.00 -22.96
N ALA A 182 5.36 24.60 -22.02
CA ALA A 182 4.02 24.09 -22.30
C ALA A 182 3.18 25.07 -23.14
N PHE A 183 2.30 24.50 -23.97
CA PHE A 183 1.34 25.22 -24.81
C PHE A 183 1.92 26.21 -25.83
N ARG A 184 3.24 26.18 -26.09
CA ARG A 184 3.81 27.02 -27.15
C ARG A 184 3.28 26.61 -28.53
N TYR A 185 2.73 27.58 -29.26
CA TYR A 185 2.07 27.40 -30.57
C TYR A 185 1.00 26.30 -30.57
N PHE A 186 0.36 26.05 -29.43
CA PHE A 186 -0.51 24.89 -29.22
C PHE A 186 -1.68 24.80 -30.20
N GLY A 187 -2.32 25.92 -30.53
CA GLY A 187 -3.41 26.01 -31.51
C GLY A 187 -2.96 26.06 -32.97
N HIS A 188 -1.66 26.15 -33.26
CA HIS A 188 -1.19 26.18 -34.64
C HIS A 188 -1.31 24.79 -35.29
N LYS A 189 -1.99 24.68 -36.44
CA LYS A 189 -2.26 23.38 -37.11
C LYS A 189 -1.01 22.53 -37.31
N LYS A 190 0.06 23.13 -37.85
CA LYS A 190 1.35 22.43 -38.08
C LYS A 190 2.04 21.95 -36.80
N ASN A 191 1.73 22.52 -35.64
CA ASN A 191 2.29 22.10 -34.35
C ASN A 191 1.66 20.80 -33.84
N ASN A 192 0.53 20.41 -34.43
CA ASN A 192 -0.22 19.22 -34.05
C ASN A 192 -0.20 18.15 -35.15
N GLU A 193 0.39 18.40 -36.32
CA GLU A 193 0.50 17.43 -37.43
C GLU A 193 1.39 16.24 -37.03
N ASP A 194 2.66 16.52 -36.72
CA ASP A 194 3.62 15.60 -36.13
C ASP A 194 4.04 16.13 -34.74
N LEU A 195 3.71 15.37 -33.70
CA LEU A 195 3.95 15.78 -32.32
C LEU A 195 5.43 15.72 -31.92
N LEU A 196 6.25 14.97 -32.66
CA LEU A 196 7.71 14.86 -32.40
C LEU A 196 8.50 15.95 -33.13
N TYR A 197 7.87 16.61 -34.10
CA TYR A 197 8.45 17.70 -34.89
C TYR A 197 7.54 18.94 -34.89
N PRO A 198 7.40 19.59 -33.71
CA PRO A 198 6.54 20.77 -33.52
C PRO A 198 6.91 21.93 -34.44
N PHE A 199 5.97 22.88 -34.57
CA PHE A 199 6.09 24.01 -35.49
C PHE A 199 7.36 24.84 -35.27
N GLU A 200 7.80 24.98 -34.01
CA GLU A 200 9.01 25.73 -33.65
C GLU A 200 10.32 25.14 -34.20
N TYR A 201 10.31 23.88 -34.67
CA TYR A 201 11.47 23.20 -35.24
C TYR A 201 11.49 23.20 -36.77
N GLN A 202 10.40 23.66 -37.41
CA GLN A 202 10.23 23.61 -38.86
C GLN A 202 11.00 24.74 -39.56
N GLY A 203 11.48 24.48 -40.78
CA GLY A 203 12.14 25.47 -41.67
C GLY A 203 13.61 25.15 -41.98
N TRP A 204 14.02 25.35 -43.25
CA TRP A 204 15.33 24.93 -43.78
C TRP A 204 16.54 25.60 -43.10
N PHE A 205 16.36 26.80 -42.54
CA PHE A 205 17.40 27.55 -41.84
C PHE A 205 17.16 27.65 -40.32
N ASN A 206 16.26 26.84 -39.77
CA ASN A 206 15.90 26.92 -38.36
C ASN A 206 16.90 26.13 -37.48
N LEU A 207 17.96 26.81 -37.04
CA LEU A 207 18.97 26.25 -36.13
C LEU A 207 18.36 25.68 -34.83
N LYS A 208 17.18 26.17 -34.40
CA LYS A 208 16.48 25.64 -33.22
C LYS A 208 15.95 24.23 -33.45
N GLY A 209 15.56 23.87 -34.68
CA GLY A 209 15.09 22.51 -34.98
C GLY A 209 16.19 21.47 -34.79
N TYR A 210 17.43 21.82 -35.11
CA TYR A 210 18.60 20.97 -34.87
C TYR A 210 19.01 20.94 -33.40
N THR A 211 19.05 22.10 -32.73
CA THR A 211 19.57 22.25 -31.35
C THR A 211 18.56 21.95 -30.24
N LYS A 212 17.27 21.87 -30.56
CA LYS A 212 16.18 21.72 -29.57
C LYS A 212 15.21 20.60 -29.86
N GLY A 213 15.42 19.79 -30.90
CA GLY A 213 14.60 18.61 -31.21
C GLY A 213 14.76 17.47 -30.20
N TYR A 214 14.50 17.70 -28.91
CA TYR A 214 14.87 16.79 -27.82
C TYR A 214 14.17 15.43 -27.89
N PHE A 215 12.93 15.35 -28.41
CA PHE A 215 12.26 14.07 -28.64
C PHE A 215 13.02 13.15 -29.60
N LEU A 216 13.83 13.70 -30.51
CA LEU A 216 14.66 12.91 -31.41
C LEU A 216 15.73 12.08 -30.67
N ASN A 217 16.16 12.53 -29.49
CA ASN A 217 17.10 11.79 -28.65
C ASN A 217 16.51 10.48 -28.12
N TYR A 218 15.19 10.40 -27.99
CA TYR A 218 14.48 9.22 -27.47
C TYR A 218 14.12 8.21 -28.57
N LEU A 219 14.16 8.60 -29.86
CA LEU A 219 13.73 7.76 -30.99
C LEU A 219 14.49 6.44 -31.15
N LYS A 220 15.72 6.34 -30.61
CA LYS A 220 16.52 5.12 -30.64
C LYS A 220 16.13 4.12 -29.54
N ILE A 221 15.40 4.55 -28.51
CA ILE A 221 14.99 3.68 -27.41
C ILE A 221 13.82 2.81 -27.86
N LYS A 222 14.14 1.61 -28.34
CA LYS A 222 13.15 0.61 -28.77
C LYS A 222 12.13 0.30 -27.67
N GLY A 223 10.84 0.35 -27.97
CA GLY A 223 9.74 0.07 -27.04
C GLY A 223 9.23 1.29 -26.26
N LEU A 224 9.93 2.42 -26.27
CA LEU A 224 9.53 3.60 -25.51
C LEU A 224 8.25 4.25 -26.06
N PHE A 225 8.16 4.47 -27.37
CA PHE A 225 6.98 5.09 -28.00
C PHE A 225 5.73 4.21 -27.93
N PRO A 226 5.81 2.88 -28.14
CA PRO A 226 4.73 1.97 -27.82
C PRO A 226 4.28 2.05 -26.35
N THR A 227 5.20 2.22 -25.41
CA THR A 227 4.86 2.35 -23.98
C THR A 227 4.18 3.69 -23.68
N ILE A 228 4.66 4.80 -24.27
CA ILE A 228 4.00 6.11 -24.24
C ILE A 228 2.56 6.00 -24.79
N ALA A 229 2.39 5.33 -25.94
CA ALA A 229 1.10 5.10 -26.54
C ALA A 229 0.17 4.28 -25.63
N GLN A 230 0.70 3.28 -24.95
CA GLN A 230 -0.06 2.48 -23.99
C GLN A 230 -0.54 3.32 -22.80
N GLN A 231 0.33 4.15 -22.21
CA GLN A 231 -0.07 5.06 -21.13
C GLN A 231 -1.14 6.06 -21.59
N ALA A 232 -1.02 6.56 -22.83
CA ALA A 232 -2.02 7.43 -23.43
C ALA A 232 -3.37 6.74 -23.62
N ARG A 233 -3.41 5.45 -23.98
CA ARG A 233 -4.67 4.67 -24.05
C ARG A 233 -5.31 4.52 -22.68
N ILE A 234 -4.53 4.19 -21.65
CA ILE A 234 -5.02 4.08 -20.28
C ILE A 234 -5.62 5.41 -19.81
N PHE A 235 -4.94 6.53 -20.11
CA PHE A 235 -5.45 7.86 -19.80
C PHE A 235 -6.73 8.18 -20.59
N GLN A 236 -6.74 7.91 -21.90
CA GLN A 236 -7.88 8.15 -22.79
C GLN A 236 -9.15 7.42 -22.34
N GLN A 237 -9.03 6.20 -21.80
CA GLN A 237 -10.18 5.45 -21.28
C GLN A 237 -10.84 6.11 -20.07
N LYS A 238 -10.12 6.96 -19.33
CA LYS A 238 -10.60 7.63 -18.12
C LYS A 238 -11.09 9.06 -18.38
N VAL A 239 -10.90 9.60 -19.57
CA VAL A 239 -11.26 10.99 -19.91
C VAL A 239 -12.23 11.08 -21.07
N ASN A 240 -13.08 12.11 -21.04
CA ASN A 240 -13.95 12.48 -22.15
C ASN A 240 -13.97 14.01 -22.29
N GLU A 241 -14.63 14.52 -23.33
CA GLU A 241 -14.70 15.95 -23.63
C GLU A 241 -15.24 16.76 -22.46
N THR A 242 -16.40 16.37 -21.94
CA THR A 242 -17.05 17.06 -20.81
C THR A 242 -16.15 17.14 -19.59
N LEU A 243 -15.46 16.04 -19.25
CA LEU A 243 -14.55 15.99 -18.12
C LEU A 243 -13.32 16.88 -18.33
N LEU A 244 -12.75 16.90 -19.53
CA LEU A 244 -11.61 17.76 -19.87
C LEU A 244 -11.99 19.25 -19.79
N VAL A 245 -13.14 19.64 -20.36
CA VAL A 245 -13.67 21.01 -20.27
C VAL A 245 -13.89 21.41 -18.81
N ASP A 246 -14.48 20.52 -17.99
CA ASP A 246 -14.70 20.76 -16.56
C ASP A 246 -13.38 20.93 -15.78
N MET A 247 -12.36 20.12 -16.08
CA MET A 247 -11.04 20.25 -15.46
C MET A 247 -10.34 21.55 -15.83
N ILE A 248 -10.31 21.90 -17.12
CA ILE A 248 -9.71 23.17 -17.58
C ILE A 248 -10.46 24.35 -16.97
N SER A 249 -11.80 24.31 -16.96
CA SER A 249 -12.63 25.31 -16.31
C SER A 249 -12.33 25.43 -14.82
N THR A 250 -12.15 24.30 -14.12
CA THR A 250 -11.78 24.27 -12.70
C THR A 250 -10.42 24.94 -12.46
N VAL A 251 -9.44 24.69 -13.33
CA VAL A 251 -8.11 25.32 -13.24
C VAL A 251 -8.19 26.82 -13.49
N LEU A 252 -8.85 27.25 -14.57
CA LEU A 252 -8.98 28.67 -14.94
C LEU A 252 -9.76 29.47 -13.90
N ARG A 253 -10.73 28.83 -13.22
CA ARG A 253 -11.45 29.41 -12.09
C ARG A 253 -10.56 29.70 -10.88
N LYS A 254 -9.53 28.89 -10.64
CA LYS A 254 -8.59 29.04 -9.52
C LYS A 254 -7.55 30.13 -9.76
N LEU A 255 -7.35 30.56 -11.01
CA LEU A 255 -6.40 31.62 -11.33
C LEU A 255 -6.94 32.99 -10.85
N PRO A 256 -6.09 33.87 -10.28
CA PRO A 256 -6.49 35.22 -9.94
C PRO A 256 -6.88 36.03 -11.18
N ALA A 257 -7.90 36.89 -11.04
CA ALA A 257 -8.40 37.72 -12.13
C ALA A 257 -7.35 38.71 -12.67
N ASP A 258 -6.40 39.11 -11.83
CA ASP A 258 -5.32 40.06 -12.10
C ASP A 258 -3.97 39.38 -12.43
N LEU A 259 -3.94 38.06 -12.62
CA LEU A 259 -2.71 37.30 -12.91
C LEU A 259 -1.99 37.80 -14.18
N VAL A 260 -2.74 38.17 -15.21
CA VAL A 260 -2.22 38.68 -16.49
C VAL A 260 -2.99 39.93 -16.94
N ASP A 261 -2.24 40.94 -17.37
CA ASP A 261 -2.82 42.18 -17.91
C ASP A 261 -3.33 41.99 -19.35
N SER A 262 -4.09 42.96 -19.87
CA SER A 262 -4.66 42.88 -21.22
C SER A 262 -3.61 42.78 -22.32
N LYS A 263 -2.44 43.39 -22.13
CA LYS A 263 -1.32 43.28 -23.08
C LYS A 263 -0.81 41.85 -23.14
N THR A 264 -0.58 41.25 -21.98
CA THR A 264 -0.11 39.88 -21.82
C THR A 264 -1.13 38.87 -22.36
N LYS A 265 -2.44 39.13 -22.24
CA LYS A 265 -3.47 38.29 -22.87
C LYS A 265 -3.32 38.21 -24.38
N ILE A 266 -3.10 39.34 -25.05
CA ILE A 266 -2.86 39.38 -26.50
C ILE A 266 -1.56 38.65 -26.85
N GLU A 267 -0.49 38.86 -26.06
CA GLU A 267 0.77 38.16 -26.28
C GLU A 267 0.63 36.63 -26.07
N LEU A 268 -0.16 36.20 -25.08
CA LEU A 268 -0.46 34.79 -24.82
C LEU A 268 -1.34 34.20 -25.92
N ALA A 269 -2.38 34.88 -26.39
CA ALA A 269 -3.21 34.40 -27.49
C ALA A 269 -2.36 34.12 -28.75
N ASN A 270 -1.40 35.00 -29.05
CA ASN A 270 -0.42 34.79 -30.12
C ASN A 270 0.56 33.65 -29.81
N TYR A 271 1.09 33.60 -28.59
CA TYR A 271 2.02 32.55 -28.15
C TYR A 271 1.40 31.15 -28.21
N LEU A 272 0.13 31.03 -27.78
CA LEU A 272 -0.67 29.82 -27.81
C LEU A 272 -1.22 29.54 -29.22
N CYS A 273 -1.34 30.55 -30.08
CA CYS A 273 -2.08 30.51 -31.35
C CYS A 273 -3.56 30.15 -31.15
N MET A 274 -4.21 30.75 -30.16
CA MET A 274 -5.61 30.51 -29.81
C MET A 274 -6.34 31.84 -29.58
N GLU A 275 -7.21 32.22 -30.53
CA GLU A 275 -7.91 33.51 -30.49
C GLU A 275 -8.85 33.66 -29.30
N SER A 276 -9.43 32.55 -28.82
CA SER A 276 -10.29 32.51 -27.64
C SER A 276 -9.61 32.92 -26.34
N PHE A 277 -8.29 33.08 -26.33
CA PHE A 277 -7.56 33.60 -25.17
C PHE A 277 -7.55 35.14 -25.08
N ASN A 278 -7.84 35.87 -26.17
CA ASN A 278 -7.72 37.34 -26.17
C ASN A 278 -8.62 38.01 -25.12
N ASP A 279 -9.86 37.54 -25.01
CA ASP A 279 -10.89 38.14 -24.15
C ASP A 279 -11.18 37.31 -22.88
N ILE A 280 -10.23 36.44 -22.51
CA ILE A 280 -10.39 35.57 -21.34
C ILE A 280 -10.38 36.37 -20.03
N SER A 281 -11.21 35.97 -19.07
CA SER A 281 -11.09 36.41 -17.68
C SER A 281 -11.10 35.23 -16.72
N PHE A 282 -10.34 35.32 -15.63
CA PHE A 282 -10.17 34.26 -14.64
C PHE A 282 -11.04 34.49 -13.39
N GLY A 283 -11.05 33.53 -12.46
CA GLY A 283 -11.84 33.58 -11.23
C GLY A 283 -13.24 32.96 -11.34
N GLU A 284 -14.03 32.98 -10.25
CA GLU A 284 -15.37 32.37 -10.20
C GLU A 284 -16.34 32.89 -11.27
N GLY A 285 -16.31 34.20 -11.53
CA GLY A 285 -17.13 34.86 -12.56
C GLY A 285 -16.42 35.06 -13.91
N GLY A 286 -15.30 34.37 -14.14
CA GLY A 286 -14.50 34.50 -15.36
C GLY A 286 -15.20 33.96 -16.62
N ASN A 287 -14.90 34.56 -17.76
CA ASN A 287 -15.28 34.10 -19.09
C ASN A 287 -14.11 33.33 -19.70
N TYR A 288 -14.11 32.01 -19.56
CA TYR A 288 -13.06 31.12 -20.04
C TYR A 288 -13.58 29.88 -20.77
N GLN A 289 -14.89 29.77 -20.94
CA GLN A 289 -15.56 28.57 -21.45
C GLN A 289 -15.16 28.28 -22.89
N GLN A 290 -15.09 29.30 -23.76
CA GLN A 290 -14.68 29.11 -25.15
C GLN A 290 -13.24 28.59 -25.24
N PHE A 291 -12.31 29.21 -24.48
CA PHE A 291 -10.93 28.76 -24.42
C PHE A 291 -10.82 27.32 -23.88
N ALA A 292 -11.61 26.96 -22.87
CA ALA A 292 -11.64 25.61 -22.33
C ALA A 292 -12.10 24.57 -23.38
N CYS A 293 -13.11 24.89 -24.19
CA CYS A 293 -13.57 24.03 -25.28
C CYS A 293 -12.50 23.89 -26.38
N ASP A 294 -11.93 25.01 -26.84
CA ASP A 294 -10.92 25.00 -27.90
C ASP A 294 -9.66 24.23 -27.48
N LEU A 295 -9.20 24.42 -26.25
CA LEU A 295 -8.06 23.71 -25.69
C LEU A 295 -8.35 22.22 -25.55
N THR A 296 -9.57 21.86 -25.12
CA THR A 296 -10.00 20.46 -25.03
C THR A 296 -9.95 19.77 -26.39
N GLY A 297 -10.43 20.42 -27.45
CA GLY A 297 -10.37 19.87 -28.80
C GLY A 297 -8.94 19.51 -29.22
N ILE A 298 -7.99 20.43 -29.00
CA ILE A 298 -6.57 20.20 -29.31
C ILE A 298 -6.00 19.08 -28.44
N LEU A 299 -6.27 19.07 -27.13
CA LEU A 299 -5.78 18.03 -26.22
C LEU A 299 -6.28 16.64 -26.63
N GLN A 300 -7.55 16.51 -27.01
CA GLN A 300 -8.10 15.25 -27.47
C GLN A 300 -7.46 14.78 -28.78
N ASP A 301 -7.24 15.68 -29.73
CA ASP A 301 -6.59 15.34 -30.99
C ASP A 301 -5.14 14.93 -30.79
N ARG A 302 -4.40 15.63 -29.92
CA ARG A 302 -3.05 15.22 -29.52
C ARG A 302 -3.08 13.86 -28.83
N LEU A 303 -3.99 13.63 -27.87
CA LEU A 303 -4.11 12.36 -27.16
C LEU A 303 -4.38 11.18 -28.11
N LYS A 304 -5.30 11.36 -29.08
CA LYS A 304 -5.56 10.36 -30.13
C LYS A 304 -4.29 10.03 -30.91
N LYS A 305 -3.50 11.03 -31.29
CA LYS A 305 -2.22 10.82 -31.99
C LYS A 305 -1.17 10.10 -31.13
N ILE A 306 -1.09 10.42 -29.84
CA ILE A 306 -0.17 9.74 -28.92
C ILE A 306 -0.53 8.25 -28.78
N THR A 307 -1.82 7.90 -28.74
CA THR A 307 -2.29 6.50 -28.56
C THR A 307 -1.88 5.53 -29.68
N VAL A 308 -1.42 6.06 -30.82
CA VAL A 308 -1.00 5.27 -32.00
C VAL A 308 0.50 5.40 -32.29
N MET A 309 1.28 6.01 -31.40
CA MET A 309 2.73 6.11 -31.56
C MET A 309 3.39 4.72 -31.59
N GLN A 310 4.41 4.59 -32.43
CA GLN A 310 5.21 3.38 -32.64
C GLN A 310 6.68 3.77 -32.74
N ASP A 311 7.56 2.77 -32.62
CA ASP A 311 8.99 2.99 -32.83
C ASP A 311 9.28 3.36 -34.29
N SER A 312 10.35 4.13 -34.50
CA SER A 312 10.79 4.49 -35.85
C SER A 312 11.31 3.26 -36.62
N SER A 313 11.08 3.23 -37.93
CA SER A 313 11.52 2.14 -38.80
C SER A 313 13.05 1.94 -38.85
N ALA A 314 13.83 2.95 -38.46
CA ALA A 314 15.28 2.86 -38.28
C ALA A 314 15.68 2.06 -37.01
N ALA A 315 14.88 2.12 -35.93
CA ALA A 315 15.07 1.30 -34.73
C ALA A 315 14.74 -0.18 -34.97
N SER A 316 13.90 -0.49 -35.97
CA SER A 316 13.61 -1.86 -36.39
C SER A 316 14.62 -2.45 -37.39
N ALA A 317 15.43 -1.63 -38.06
CA ALA A 317 16.29 -2.05 -39.17
C ALA A 317 17.76 -2.31 -38.79
N GLN A 318 18.22 -1.92 -37.59
CA GLN A 318 19.57 -2.23 -37.09
C GLN A 318 19.59 -3.55 -36.30
N SER A 319 19.71 -4.64 -37.06
CA SER A 319 20.37 -5.94 -36.80
C SER A 319 20.37 -6.55 -35.39
N ASP A 320 19.81 -7.77 -35.26
CA ASP A 320 20.39 -9.04 -34.75
C ASP A 320 21.32 -9.10 -33.52
N LEU A 321 21.51 -8.02 -32.77
CA LEU A 321 22.27 -7.98 -31.51
C LEU A 321 21.42 -7.33 -30.43
N SER A 322 20.74 -8.17 -29.64
CA SER A 322 20.23 -7.93 -28.27
C SER A 322 20.03 -6.47 -27.81
N GLN A 323 19.35 -5.63 -28.59
CA GLN A 323 18.94 -4.31 -28.11
C GLN A 323 17.84 -4.52 -27.07
N ILE A 324 18.18 -4.30 -25.80
CA ILE A 324 17.28 -4.37 -24.65
C ILE A 324 16.08 -3.46 -24.96
N THR A 325 14.89 -4.07 -25.04
CA THR A 325 13.64 -3.35 -25.27
C THR A 325 13.30 -2.58 -24.00
N TYR A 326 12.82 -1.35 -24.13
CA TYR A 326 12.33 -0.55 -23.02
C TYR A 326 11.18 -1.28 -22.33
N VAL A 327 11.37 -1.61 -21.06
CA VAL A 327 10.36 -2.22 -20.19
C VAL A 327 10.42 -1.47 -18.87
N GLU A 328 9.30 -0.89 -18.45
CA GLU A 328 9.19 -0.32 -17.10
C GLU A 328 9.17 -1.46 -16.08
N SER A 329 9.95 -1.31 -15.01
CA SER A 329 9.86 -2.16 -13.84
C SER A 329 9.15 -1.38 -12.74
N LEU A 330 7.88 -1.70 -12.52
CA LEU A 330 7.08 -1.06 -11.49
C LEU A 330 7.37 -1.72 -10.13
N PRO A 331 7.63 -0.92 -9.09
CA PRO A 331 7.72 -1.45 -7.73
C PRO A 331 6.34 -1.92 -7.24
N THR A 332 6.35 -2.96 -6.41
CA THR A 332 5.16 -3.45 -5.72
C THR A 332 5.07 -2.75 -4.38
N ALA A 333 4.14 -1.80 -4.25
CA ALA A 333 3.90 -1.14 -2.97
C ALA A 333 3.27 -2.11 -1.96
N ILE A 334 3.94 -2.32 -0.82
CA ILE A 334 3.46 -3.16 0.28
C ILE A 334 3.11 -2.26 1.47
N ALA A 335 1.86 -2.37 1.93
CA ALA A 335 1.38 -1.72 3.14
C ALA A 335 1.34 -2.72 4.30
N LEU A 336 1.49 -2.23 5.53
CA LEU A 336 1.36 -3.00 6.77
C LEU A 336 0.11 -2.51 7.54
N PRO A 337 -1.11 -2.92 7.13
CA PRO A 337 -2.33 -2.41 7.75
C PRO A 337 -2.43 -2.87 9.21
N VAL A 338 -2.91 -1.96 10.06
CA VAL A 338 -3.28 -2.26 11.45
C VAL A 338 -4.68 -2.84 11.46
N ASN A 339 -4.87 -4.01 12.07
CA ASN A 339 -6.16 -4.67 12.20
C ASN A 339 -6.56 -4.76 13.67
N MET A 340 -7.48 -3.90 14.10
CA MET A 340 -7.95 -3.85 15.49
C MET A 340 -8.71 -5.10 15.96
N ILE A 341 -9.07 -6.01 15.03
CA ILE A 341 -9.71 -7.29 15.34
C ILE A 341 -8.66 -8.37 15.63
N THR A 342 -7.54 -8.34 14.90
CA THR A 342 -6.47 -9.33 15.04
C THR A 342 -5.68 -9.07 16.34
N PRO A 343 -5.46 -10.09 17.19
CA PRO A 343 -4.60 -9.95 18.35
C PRO A 343 -3.20 -9.43 17.98
N PHE A 344 -2.62 -8.58 18.84
CA PHE A 344 -1.33 -7.94 18.57
C PHE A 344 -0.25 -8.94 18.15
N ALA A 345 -0.10 -10.05 18.88
CA ALA A 345 0.93 -11.05 18.58
C ALA A 345 0.77 -11.72 17.20
N GLU A 346 -0.47 -11.96 16.77
CA GLU A 346 -0.76 -12.50 15.44
C GLU A 346 -0.48 -11.48 14.34
N GLN A 347 -0.80 -10.21 14.57
CA GLN A 347 -0.48 -9.13 13.64
C GLN A 347 1.04 -8.99 13.46
N MET A 348 1.83 -9.07 14.53
CA MET A 348 3.29 -9.03 14.45
C MET A 348 3.85 -10.20 13.63
N ASN A 349 3.30 -11.40 13.80
CA ASN A 349 3.71 -12.57 13.02
C ASN A 349 3.31 -12.46 11.54
N ALA A 350 2.12 -11.92 11.25
CA ALA A 350 1.69 -11.65 9.88
C ALA A 350 2.60 -10.63 9.20
N TRP A 351 2.96 -9.54 9.90
CA TRP A 351 3.91 -8.55 9.38
C TRP A 351 5.31 -9.16 9.18
N LEU A 352 5.79 -9.97 10.12
CA LEU A 352 7.06 -10.69 9.97
C LEU A 352 7.07 -11.56 8.70
N TYR A 353 5.99 -12.31 8.45
CA TYR A 353 5.86 -13.13 7.25
C TYR A 353 5.87 -12.31 5.97
N ILE A 354 5.16 -11.17 5.93
CA ILE A 354 5.16 -10.24 4.79
C ILE A 354 6.57 -9.70 4.54
N LEU A 355 7.29 -9.31 5.60
CA LEU A 355 8.64 -8.77 5.51
C LEU A 355 9.67 -9.81 5.04
N PHE A 356 9.48 -11.09 5.36
CA PHE A 356 10.35 -12.18 4.87
C PHE A 356 9.98 -12.68 3.47
N SER A 357 8.72 -12.52 3.06
CA SER A 357 8.22 -12.98 1.74
C SER A 357 8.36 -11.92 0.64
N SER A 358 8.82 -10.72 0.99
CA SER A 358 9.03 -9.62 0.04
C SER A 358 10.17 -9.91 -0.95
N ASP A 359 9.96 -9.58 -2.21
CA ASP A 359 10.95 -9.71 -3.29
C ASP A 359 11.75 -8.41 -3.52
N GLU A 360 12.69 -8.43 -4.47
CA GLU A 360 13.50 -7.26 -4.84
C GLU A 360 12.68 -6.05 -5.35
N LYS A 361 11.45 -6.29 -5.79
CA LYS A 361 10.54 -5.26 -6.33
C LYS A 361 9.66 -4.62 -5.26
N SER A 362 9.65 -5.17 -4.06
CA SER A 362 8.79 -4.72 -2.97
C SER A 362 9.26 -3.37 -2.43
N VAL A 363 8.37 -2.39 -2.32
CA VAL A 363 8.61 -1.08 -1.69
C VAL A 363 7.60 -0.91 -0.57
N PHE A 364 8.09 -0.77 0.67
CA PHE A 364 7.20 -0.65 1.83
C PHE A 364 6.76 0.79 2.06
N ASP A 365 5.45 1.01 2.10
CA ASP A 365 4.86 2.30 2.49
C ASP A 365 4.52 2.28 3.98
N PHE A 366 5.48 2.69 4.83
CA PHE A 366 5.23 2.77 6.26
C PHE A 366 4.29 3.92 6.61
N ASN A 367 4.12 4.93 5.75
CA ASN A 367 3.21 6.06 6.01
C ASN A 367 1.74 5.64 6.03
N SER A 368 1.41 4.47 5.48
CA SER A 368 0.08 3.86 5.56
C SER A 368 -0.29 3.35 6.97
N ILE A 369 0.67 3.20 7.88
CA ILE A 369 0.43 2.65 9.22
C ILE A 369 -0.20 3.69 10.15
N ASP A 370 -1.41 3.39 10.64
CA ASP A 370 -2.13 4.20 11.64
C ASP A 370 -1.46 4.07 13.02
N ARG A 371 -0.65 5.08 13.40
CA ARG A 371 0.06 5.13 14.68
C ARG A 371 -0.88 5.06 15.89
N PRO A 372 -1.97 5.88 15.98
CA PRO A 372 -2.92 5.79 17.09
C PRO A 372 -3.47 4.38 17.32
N GLN A 373 -3.93 3.71 16.25
CA GLN A 373 -4.48 2.36 16.37
C GLN A 373 -3.41 1.36 16.81
N LEU A 374 -2.21 1.45 16.26
CA LEU A 374 -1.10 0.57 16.62
C LEU A 374 -0.67 0.75 18.09
N ALA A 375 -0.59 1.99 18.56
CA ALA A 375 -0.28 2.31 19.96
C ALA A 375 -1.35 1.74 20.90
N GLN A 376 -2.64 1.90 20.55
CA GLN A 376 -3.75 1.35 21.31
C GLN A 376 -3.67 -0.18 21.40
N GLN A 377 -3.42 -0.85 20.28
CA GLN A 377 -3.32 -2.31 20.21
C GLN A 377 -2.15 -2.83 21.05
N PHE A 378 -0.97 -2.20 20.96
CA PHE A 378 0.20 -2.58 21.75
C PHE A 378 -0.01 -2.33 23.25
N ASN A 379 -0.52 -1.17 23.66
CA ASN A 379 -0.77 -0.88 25.07
C ASN A 379 -1.83 -1.83 25.67
N SER A 380 -2.86 -2.19 24.89
CA SER A 380 -3.85 -3.19 25.31
C SER A 380 -3.22 -4.57 25.50
N PHE A 381 -2.28 -4.95 24.64
CA PHE A 381 -1.49 -6.18 24.78
C PHE A 381 -0.58 -6.14 26.02
N LEU A 382 0.12 -5.02 26.25
CA LEU A 382 0.95 -4.77 27.43
C LEU A 382 0.14 -4.96 28.72
N ASP A 383 -1.01 -4.28 28.82
CA ASP A 383 -1.88 -4.36 30.00
C ASP A 383 -2.44 -5.77 30.20
N GLY A 384 -2.86 -6.43 29.12
CA GLY A 384 -3.35 -7.79 29.15
C GLY A 384 -2.29 -8.79 29.60
N LEU A 385 -1.07 -8.69 29.09
CA LEU A 385 0.04 -9.56 29.45
C LEU A 385 0.42 -9.38 30.92
N LEU A 386 0.62 -8.13 31.35
CA LEU A 386 1.06 -7.83 32.71
C LEU A 386 0.00 -8.20 33.76
N ARG A 387 -1.28 -7.93 33.48
CA ARG A 387 -2.40 -8.37 34.35
C ARG A 387 -2.35 -9.88 34.59
N GLN A 388 -2.20 -10.67 33.53
CA GLN A 388 -2.14 -12.14 33.64
C GLN A 388 -0.94 -12.59 34.47
N VAL A 389 0.22 -11.97 34.29
CA VAL A 389 1.42 -12.31 35.07
C VAL A 389 1.25 -11.94 36.56
N GLU A 390 0.60 -10.81 36.87
CA GLU A 390 0.26 -10.43 38.25
C GLU A 390 -0.61 -11.49 38.94
N ARG A 391 -1.61 -12.05 38.24
CA ARG A 391 -2.51 -13.07 38.79
C ARG A 391 -1.78 -14.32 39.28
N LEU A 392 -0.67 -14.68 38.64
CA LEU A 392 0.16 -15.83 39.02
C LEU A 392 0.95 -15.62 40.33
N LYS A 393 1.16 -14.36 40.76
CA LYS A 393 1.86 -14.01 42.00
C LYS A 393 0.88 -13.91 43.18
N SER A 394 -0.25 -13.25 42.99
CA SER A 394 -1.25 -13.00 44.05
C SER A 394 -1.91 -14.27 44.62
N SER A 395 -1.88 -15.41 43.91
CA SER A 395 -2.46 -16.67 44.39
C SER A 395 -1.54 -17.49 45.31
N ALA A 396 -0.25 -17.16 45.40
CA ALA A 396 0.73 -17.90 46.20
C ALA A 396 0.90 -17.36 47.64
N ASP A 397 0.64 -16.07 47.88
CA ASP A 397 1.01 -15.37 49.13
C ASP A 397 -0.16 -15.05 50.08
N GLU A 398 -1.43 -15.36 49.73
CA GLU A 398 -2.57 -15.10 50.63
C GLU A 398 -2.63 -15.99 51.88
N ALA A 399 -1.65 -16.89 52.10
CA ALA A 399 -1.52 -17.65 53.34
C ALA A 399 -0.93 -16.86 54.52
N CYS A 400 -0.43 -15.63 54.31
CA CYS A 400 0.31 -14.86 55.33
C CYS A 400 -0.16 -13.41 55.49
N PHE A 401 -1.38 -13.16 55.95
CA PHE A 401 -1.74 -11.84 56.51
C PHE A 401 -2.68 -11.93 57.72
N ILE A 402 -2.13 -12.28 58.88
CA ILE A 402 -2.59 -11.75 60.17
C ILE A 402 -1.37 -11.43 61.04
N VAL A 403 -0.75 -10.25 60.83
CA VAL A 403 -0.11 -9.50 61.92
C VAL A 403 -0.26 -8.01 61.62
N PRO A 404 -1.07 -7.25 62.39
CA PRO A 404 -1.16 -5.81 62.27
C PRO A 404 -0.14 -5.19 63.23
N ASN A 405 1.06 -4.89 62.76
CA ASN A 405 1.84 -3.74 63.22
C ASN A 405 3.16 -3.62 62.45
N GLU A 406 3.34 -2.42 61.91
CA GLU A 406 4.56 -1.76 61.43
C GLU A 406 4.47 -1.31 59.97
N SER A 407 4.82 -0.05 59.78
CA SER A 407 4.81 0.71 58.54
C SER A 407 5.74 0.07 57.51
N ILE A 408 5.21 -0.83 56.69
CA ILE A 408 5.88 -1.38 55.50
C ILE A 408 5.46 -0.50 54.32
N THR A 409 6.39 0.27 53.77
CA THR A 409 6.32 0.76 52.39
C THR A 409 6.04 -0.43 51.47
N LEU A 410 4.80 -0.54 50.95
CA LEU A 410 4.43 -1.58 49.99
C LEU A 410 5.38 -1.51 48.80
N PRO A 411 6.12 -2.59 48.46
CA PRO A 411 6.91 -2.62 47.24
C PRO A 411 5.97 -2.54 46.03
N TYR A 412 6.19 -1.57 45.15
CA TYR A 412 5.50 -1.46 43.86
C TYR A 412 5.63 -2.79 43.09
N SER A 413 4.52 -3.27 42.50
CA SER A 413 4.51 -4.51 41.72
C SER A 413 5.39 -4.40 40.48
N GLU A 414 6.10 -5.49 40.13
CA GLU A 414 6.98 -5.60 38.94
C GLU A 414 6.26 -5.18 37.66
N SER A 415 4.95 -5.39 37.63
CA SER A 415 4.05 -4.94 36.57
C SER A 415 3.96 -3.42 36.43
N ASN A 416 3.85 -2.66 37.52
CA ASN A 416 3.81 -1.20 37.46
C ASN A 416 5.12 -0.63 36.90
N PHE A 417 6.25 -1.26 37.23
CA PHE A 417 7.55 -0.93 36.64
C PHE A 417 7.54 -1.15 35.12
N LEU A 418 7.08 -2.31 34.65
CA LEU A 418 7.00 -2.63 33.22
C LEU A 418 6.00 -1.74 32.46
N ARG A 419 4.86 -1.39 33.06
CA ARG A 419 3.91 -0.41 32.51
C ARG A 419 4.59 0.94 32.29
N CYS A 420 5.33 1.43 33.29
CA CYS A 420 6.06 2.70 33.17
C CYS A 420 7.14 2.68 32.09
N LEU A 421 7.79 1.52 31.88
CA LEU A 421 8.89 1.40 30.93
C LEU A 421 8.42 1.30 29.48
N PHE A 422 7.31 0.58 29.23
CA PHE A 422 6.91 0.20 27.87
C PHE A 422 5.64 0.89 27.36
N THR A 423 4.92 1.68 28.16
CA THR A 423 3.73 2.38 27.64
C THR A 423 4.10 3.37 26.53
N LEU A 424 3.35 3.34 25.44
CA LEU A 424 3.50 4.26 24.31
C LEU A 424 2.37 5.31 24.29
N THR A 425 2.68 6.51 23.83
CA THR A 425 1.68 7.53 23.45
C THR A 425 1.06 7.22 22.08
N THR A 426 0.02 7.95 21.70
CA THR A 426 -0.70 7.76 20.42
C THR A 426 0.16 7.94 19.17
N ASP A 427 1.30 8.62 19.27
CA ASP A 427 2.26 8.81 18.18
C ASP A 427 3.46 7.84 18.27
N LEU A 428 3.36 6.78 19.09
CA LEU A 428 4.38 5.77 19.35
C LEU A 428 5.65 6.35 20.01
N THR A 429 5.54 7.46 20.74
CA THR A 429 6.65 7.90 21.61
C THR A 429 6.61 7.17 22.95
N PRO A 430 7.77 6.88 23.55
CA PRO A 430 7.83 6.38 24.91
C PRO A 430 7.16 7.36 25.88
N HIS A 431 6.20 6.88 26.67
CA HIS A 431 5.73 7.66 27.81
C HIS A 431 6.87 7.75 28.83
N LEU A 432 7.33 8.97 29.16
CA LEU A 432 8.38 9.20 30.15
C LEU A 432 7.76 9.64 31.49
N PRO A 433 7.41 8.72 32.41
CA PRO A 433 7.14 9.11 33.78
C PRO A 433 8.45 9.56 34.46
N SER A 434 8.34 10.49 35.42
CA SER A 434 9.47 10.88 36.28
C SER A 434 9.81 9.73 37.23
N TYR A 435 10.59 8.76 36.75
CA TYR A 435 10.93 7.56 37.51
C TYR A 435 12.37 7.63 38.04
N LYS A 436 12.52 7.47 39.36
CA LYS A 436 13.80 7.37 40.07
C LYS A 436 13.72 6.22 41.06
N GLU A 437 13.92 4.98 40.60
CA GLU A 437 13.99 3.84 41.53
C GLU A 437 14.85 2.69 40.99
N ASN A 438 15.39 1.90 41.92
CA ASN A 438 16.35 0.82 41.65
C ASN A 438 15.64 -0.46 41.19
N ARG A 439 16.09 -1.03 40.06
CA ARG A 439 15.60 -2.31 39.52
C ARG A 439 15.83 -3.45 40.52
N VAL A 440 14.76 -4.15 40.91
CA VAL A 440 14.86 -5.41 41.66
C VAL A 440 14.96 -6.56 40.65
N PRO A 441 15.92 -7.50 40.79
CA PRO A 441 16.03 -8.65 39.90
C PRO A 441 14.76 -9.52 39.97
N TYR A 442 14.24 -9.93 38.80
CA TYR A 442 13.08 -10.83 38.75
C TYR A 442 13.43 -12.21 39.29
N GLN A 443 12.68 -12.65 40.31
CA GLN A 443 12.85 -13.97 40.91
C GLN A 443 12.24 -15.09 40.06
N GLN A 444 11.20 -14.82 39.28
CA GLN A 444 10.51 -15.83 38.46
C GLN A 444 10.79 -15.66 36.97
N ALA A 445 10.99 -16.79 36.27
CA ALA A 445 11.39 -16.82 34.85
C ALA A 445 10.37 -16.15 33.92
N TYR A 446 9.07 -16.28 34.20
CA TYR A 446 8.02 -15.68 33.38
C TYR A 446 8.06 -14.14 33.39
N TRP A 447 8.57 -13.49 34.45
CA TRP A 447 8.75 -12.03 34.47
C TRP A 447 9.89 -11.58 33.56
N GLN A 448 10.99 -12.35 33.54
CA GLN A 448 12.13 -12.08 32.65
C GLN A 448 11.74 -12.25 31.17
N ILE A 449 10.91 -13.25 30.88
CA ILE A 449 10.42 -13.50 29.52
C ILE A 449 9.35 -12.48 29.12
N ALA A 450 8.44 -12.11 30.03
CA ALA A 450 7.48 -11.03 29.82
C ALA A 450 8.18 -9.72 29.45
N GLU A 451 9.23 -9.34 30.18
CA GLU A 451 10.03 -8.15 29.88
C GLU A 451 10.62 -8.22 28.47
N LYS A 452 11.21 -9.36 28.06
CA LYS A 452 11.75 -9.53 26.70
C LYS A 452 10.70 -9.44 25.58
N VAL A 453 9.51 -10.01 25.80
CA VAL A 453 8.38 -9.90 24.86
C VAL A 453 7.94 -8.44 24.72
N LEU A 454 7.81 -7.73 25.83
CA LEU A 454 7.42 -6.33 25.83
C LEU A 454 8.51 -5.44 25.23
N GLU A 455 9.79 -5.70 25.53
CA GLU A 455 10.93 -4.99 24.97
C GLU A 455 10.98 -5.11 23.45
N SER A 456 10.95 -6.34 22.91
CA SER A 456 10.94 -6.57 21.46
C SER A 456 9.73 -5.94 20.77
N GLY A 457 8.54 -6.06 21.34
CA GLY A 457 7.34 -5.40 20.83
C GLY A 457 7.48 -3.87 20.83
N PHE A 458 7.96 -3.30 21.93
CA PHE A 458 8.19 -1.86 22.07
C PHE A 458 9.23 -1.35 21.06
N GLN A 459 10.36 -2.03 20.91
CA GLN A 459 11.39 -1.65 19.95
C GLN A 459 10.87 -1.71 18.51
N ALA A 460 10.05 -2.72 18.16
CA ALA A 460 9.40 -2.77 16.86
C ALA A 460 8.50 -1.54 16.62
N MET A 461 7.69 -1.15 17.60
CA MET A 461 6.81 0.02 17.50
C MET A 461 7.59 1.33 17.33
N VAL A 462 8.64 1.52 18.14
CA VAL A 462 9.50 2.71 18.03
C VAL A 462 10.21 2.72 16.67
N THR A 463 10.67 1.57 16.19
CA THR A 463 11.32 1.45 14.88
C THR A 463 10.37 1.85 13.74
N ILE A 464 9.10 1.43 13.79
CA ILE A 464 8.08 1.84 12.81
C ILE A 464 7.91 3.37 12.79
N ARG A 465 7.85 4.01 13.96
CA ARG A 465 7.78 5.48 14.05
C ARG A 465 8.98 6.13 13.37
N VAL A 466 10.20 5.64 13.64
CA VAL A 466 11.44 6.19 13.06
C VAL A 466 11.48 5.92 11.55
N LEU A 467 11.02 4.76 11.07
CA LEU A 467 10.90 4.45 9.64
C LEU A 467 9.99 5.45 8.93
N GLN A 468 8.79 5.71 9.46
CA GLN A 468 7.87 6.69 8.90
C GLN A 468 8.45 8.11 8.87
N ASN A 469 9.10 8.54 9.96
CA ASN A 469 9.73 9.87 10.00
C ASN A 469 10.88 9.98 8.98
N THR A 470 11.71 8.93 8.88
CA THR A 470 12.80 8.84 7.91
C THR A 470 12.27 8.83 6.48
N GLN A 471 11.17 8.10 6.22
CA GLN A 471 10.47 8.08 4.92
C GLN A 471 9.89 9.45 4.52
N ASN A 472 9.61 10.34 5.47
CA ASN A 472 9.15 11.70 5.19
C ASN A 472 10.28 12.75 5.18
N SER A 473 11.50 12.35 5.55
CA SER A 473 12.67 13.23 5.55
C SER A 473 13.15 13.57 4.12
N THR A 474 13.77 14.75 4.00
CA THR A 474 14.43 15.26 2.79
C THR A 474 15.94 14.98 2.75
N GLU A 475 16.48 14.20 3.70
CA GLU A 475 17.91 13.92 3.81
C GLU A 475 18.44 12.96 2.72
N ILE A 476 19.69 13.17 2.31
CA ILE A 476 20.36 12.42 1.24
C ILE A 476 20.69 10.97 1.67
N ALA A 477 20.97 10.74 2.96
CA ALA A 477 21.32 9.41 3.50
C ALA A 477 20.10 8.54 3.88
N LYS A 478 18.89 8.97 3.50
CA LYS A 478 17.62 8.34 3.85
C LYS A 478 17.53 6.87 3.45
N ALA A 479 18.09 6.50 2.30
CA ALA A 479 18.01 5.12 1.79
C ALA A 479 18.70 4.11 2.74
N SER A 480 19.95 4.40 3.14
CA SER A 480 20.70 3.56 4.06
C SER A 480 20.07 3.51 5.46
N ALA A 481 19.52 4.64 5.92
CA ALA A 481 18.82 4.70 7.20
C ALA A 481 17.54 3.85 7.20
N ILE A 482 16.73 3.92 6.14
CA ILE A 482 15.54 3.07 6.00
C ILE A 482 15.92 1.59 6.00
N HIS A 483 16.99 1.22 5.29
CA HIS A 483 17.47 -0.16 5.26
C HIS A 483 17.85 -0.68 6.65
N PHE A 484 18.70 0.05 7.36
CA PHE A 484 19.10 -0.33 8.72
C PHE A 484 17.90 -0.51 9.66
N LEU A 485 16.94 0.43 9.59
CA LEU A 485 15.74 0.36 10.41
C LEU A 485 14.81 -0.78 9.99
N PHE A 486 14.77 -1.12 8.70
CA PHE A 486 13.98 -2.23 8.17
C PHE A 486 14.52 -3.58 8.67
N ASP A 487 15.83 -3.77 8.64
CA ASP A 487 16.48 -4.96 9.20
C ASP A 487 16.29 -5.06 10.71
N ALA A 488 16.43 -3.93 11.42
CA ALA A 488 16.14 -3.87 12.86
C ALA A 488 14.68 -4.26 13.15
N LEU A 489 13.72 -3.77 12.35
CA LEU A 489 12.31 -4.14 12.51
C LEU A 489 12.09 -5.65 12.32
N LYS A 490 12.71 -6.26 11.29
CA LYS A 490 12.66 -7.72 11.08
C LYS A 490 13.22 -8.48 12.28
N GLU A 491 14.36 -8.03 12.80
CA GLU A 491 14.99 -8.64 13.96
C GLU A 491 14.11 -8.54 15.21
N TYR A 492 13.57 -7.36 15.53
CA TYR A 492 12.69 -7.19 16.68
C TYR A 492 11.41 -8.01 16.57
N LEU A 493 10.78 -8.04 15.40
CA LEU A 493 9.58 -8.86 15.16
C LEU A 493 9.89 -10.36 15.24
N LYS A 494 11.07 -10.79 14.78
CA LYS A 494 11.53 -12.18 14.92
C LYS A 494 11.74 -12.54 16.39
N VAL A 495 12.46 -11.70 17.15
CA VAL A 495 12.66 -11.92 18.59
C VAL A 495 11.32 -11.98 19.31
N PHE A 496 10.37 -11.09 18.97
CA PHE A 496 9.02 -11.15 19.51
C PHE A 496 8.31 -12.47 19.19
N SER A 497 8.33 -12.89 17.92
CA SER A 497 7.74 -14.14 17.44
C SER A 497 8.35 -15.38 18.11
N ASP A 498 9.64 -15.36 18.43
CA ASP A 498 10.35 -16.47 19.09
C ASP A 498 10.07 -16.49 20.60
N MET A 499 10.01 -15.30 21.25
CA MET A 499 9.86 -15.19 22.70
C MET A 499 8.42 -15.35 23.19
N TYR A 500 7.41 -14.95 22.41
CA TYR A 500 6.02 -15.04 22.84
C TYR A 500 5.52 -16.48 23.05
N PRO A 501 5.84 -17.47 22.19
CA PRO A 501 5.55 -18.87 22.48
C PRO A 501 6.25 -19.40 23.74
N ILE A 502 7.52 -18.99 23.96
CA ILE A 502 8.28 -19.36 25.17
C ILE A 502 7.61 -18.78 26.42
N PHE A 503 7.09 -17.56 26.34
CA PHE A 503 6.30 -16.95 27.40
C PHE A 503 5.09 -17.81 27.75
N LEU A 504 4.29 -18.20 26.75
CA LEU A 504 3.11 -19.05 26.96
C LEU A 504 3.47 -20.40 27.60
N GLN A 505 4.59 -21.01 27.23
CA GLN A 505 5.07 -22.25 27.83
C GLN A 505 5.44 -22.10 29.31
N GLU A 506 6.08 -20.98 29.69
CA GLU A 506 6.41 -20.73 31.10
C GLU A 506 5.15 -20.41 31.93
N LEU A 507 4.12 -19.78 31.34
CA LEU A 507 2.81 -19.65 31.99
C LEU A 507 2.19 -21.04 32.24
N GLU A 508 2.18 -21.91 31.24
CA GLU A 508 1.63 -23.28 31.35
C GLU A 508 2.37 -24.10 32.42
N LYS A 509 3.70 -24.03 32.45
CA LYS A 509 4.52 -24.68 33.47
C LYS A 509 4.19 -24.17 34.87
N LYS A 510 3.98 -22.86 35.03
CA LYS A 510 3.60 -22.27 36.31
C LYS A 510 2.20 -22.71 36.73
N LEU A 511 1.22 -22.69 35.82
CA LEU A 511 -0.14 -23.17 36.08
C LEU A 511 -0.16 -24.65 36.46
N SER A 512 0.67 -25.48 35.82
CA SER A 512 0.80 -26.91 36.13
C SER A 512 1.32 -27.21 37.54
N SER A 513 1.95 -26.24 38.20
CA SER A 513 2.40 -26.36 39.59
C SER A 513 1.35 -25.91 40.61
N MET A 514 0.22 -25.35 40.18
CA MET A 514 -0.81 -24.79 41.06
C MET A 514 -1.90 -25.82 41.43
N PRO A 515 -2.46 -25.77 42.65
CA PRO A 515 -3.62 -26.57 43.02
C PRO A 515 -4.88 -26.09 42.30
N GLY A 516 -5.87 -26.99 42.16
CA GLY A 516 -7.13 -26.74 41.44
C GLY A 516 -7.89 -25.48 41.89
N VAL A 517 -7.88 -25.18 43.19
CA VAL A 517 -8.52 -23.99 43.79
C VAL A 517 -7.89 -22.69 43.28
N GLN A 518 -6.57 -22.66 43.13
CA GLN A 518 -5.87 -21.49 42.59
C GLN A 518 -6.18 -21.31 41.09
N LEU A 519 -6.24 -22.41 40.34
CA LEU A 519 -6.64 -22.39 38.93
C LEU A 519 -8.07 -21.86 38.77
N ALA A 520 -9.00 -22.32 39.61
CA ALA A 520 -10.39 -21.89 39.63
C ALA A 520 -10.50 -20.37 39.86
N ARG A 521 -9.79 -19.87 40.86
CA ARG A 521 -9.76 -18.43 41.18
C ARG A 521 -9.14 -17.58 40.07
N ILE A 522 -8.07 -18.06 39.42
CA ILE A 522 -7.46 -17.40 38.26
C ILE A 522 -8.47 -17.30 37.12
N CYS A 523 -9.12 -18.41 36.77
CA CYS A 523 -10.13 -18.43 35.71
C CYS A 523 -11.26 -17.45 35.99
N LEU A 524 -11.84 -17.48 37.19
CA LEU A 524 -12.93 -16.58 37.58
C LEU A 524 -12.53 -15.10 37.50
N ASN A 525 -11.33 -14.75 37.97
CA ASN A 525 -10.83 -13.37 37.91
C ASN A 525 -10.51 -12.87 36.49
N GLU A 526 -10.29 -13.78 35.53
CA GLU A 526 -9.99 -13.45 34.14
C GLU A 526 -11.22 -13.54 33.22
N MET A 527 -12.40 -13.90 33.74
CA MET A 527 -13.63 -14.05 32.95
C MET A 527 -14.05 -12.76 32.24
N GLU A 528 -13.91 -11.61 32.88
CA GLU A 528 -14.20 -10.31 32.28
C GLU A 528 -13.29 -10.01 31.08
N PHE A 529 -12.12 -10.65 31.02
CA PHE A 529 -11.11 -10.46 29.99
C PHE A 529 -10.95 -11.67 29.07
N MET A 530 -11.94 -12.57 29.05
CA MET A 530 -11.85 -13.89 28.44
C MET A 530 -11.27 -13.88 27.02
N ASN A 531 -11.68 -12.96 26.15
CA ASN A 531 -11.19 -12.89 24.77
C ASN A 531 -9.69 -12.53 24.65
N SER A 532 -9.07 -12.03 25.71
CA SER A 532 -7.66 -11.63 25.79
C SER A 532 -6.83 -12.46 26.79
N SER A 533 -7.44 -13.43 27.46
CA SER A 533 -6.79 -14.19 28.53
C SER A 533 -6.17 -15.49 28.02
N SER A 534 -4.84 -15.47 27.87
CA SER A 534 -4.03 -16.66 27.57
C SER A 534 -4.10 -17.69 28.71
N LEU A 535 -4.28 -17.26 29.96
CA LEU A 535 -4.40 -18.16 31.12
C LEU A 535 -5.63 -19.07 31.02
N ILE A 536 -6.82 -18.50 30.77
CA ILE A 536 -8.05 -19.26 30.54
C ILE A 536 -7.85 -20.22 29.36
N GLY A 537 -7.23 -19.72 28.28
CA GLY A 537 -6.96 -20.55 27.11
C GLY A 537 -6.07 -21.76 27.40
N ILE A 538 -4.99 -21.59 28.16
CA ILE A 538 -4.10 -22.70 28.54
C ILE A 538 -4.87 -23.74 29.39
N ILE A 539 -5.68 -23.30 30.35
CA ILE A 539 -6.43 -24.19 31.25
C ILE A 539 -7.52 -24.95 30.49
N LEU A 540 -8.32 -24.27 29.66
CA LEU A 540 -9.40 -24.91 28.89
C LEU A 540 -8.87 -25.96 27.90
N LYS A 541 -7.67 -25.74 27.34
CA LYS A 541 -7.06 -26.63 26.35
C LYS A 541 -6.36 -27.84 26.98
N SER A 542 -5.93 -27.76 28.23
CA SER A 542 -5.24 -28.84 28.94
C SER A 542 -6.24 -29.69 29.71
N PRO A 543 -6.46 -30.98 29.33
CA PRO A 543 -7.39 -31.85 30.05
C PRO A 543 -7.01 -32.04 31.52
N ILE A 544 -5.71 -31.99 31.82
CA ILE A 544 -5.16 -32.15 33.17
C ILE A 544 -5.49 -30.93 34.03
N LEU A 545 -5.18 -29.72 33.55
CA LEU A 545 -5.47 -28.48 34.27
C LEU A 545 -6.96 -28.27 34.44
N TRP A 546 -7.75 -28.56 33.40
CA TRP A 546 -9.19 -28.50 33.44
C TRP A 546 -9.77 -29.44 34.51
N SER A 547 -9.35 -30.71 34.53
CA SER A 547 -9.86 -31.68 35.50
C SER A 547 -9.56 -31.26 36.94
N LEU A 548 -8.34 -30.78 37.22
CA LEU A 548 -7.95 -30.27 38.54
C LEU A 548 -8.78 -29.05 38.96
N MET A 549 -8.98 -28.11 38.05
CA MET A 549 -9.76 -26.90 38.29
C MET A 549 -11.26 -27.21 38.47
N ASN A 550 -11.86 -28.03 37.59
CA ASN A 550 -13.28 -28.33 37.65
C ASN A 550 -13.66 -29.11 38.91
N LYS A 551 -12.77 -29.99 39.37
CA LYS A 551 -12.92 -30.70 40.64
C LYS A 551 -12.97 -29.74 41.84
N ALA A 552 -12.18 -28.66 41.81
CA ALA A 552 -12.21 -27.65 42.86
C ALA A 552 -13.57 -26.91 42.95
N PHE A 553 -14.28 -26.72 41.83
CA PHE A 553 -15.64 -26.17 41.84
C PHE A 553 -16.68 -27.11 42.47
N GLU A 554 -16.37 -28.40 42.61
CA GLU A 554 -17.28 -29.41 43.18
C GLU A 554 -16.98 -29.68 44.66
N GLU A 555 -15.76 -29.40 45.14
CA GLU A 555 -15.28 -29.79 46.48
C GLU A 555 -15.29 -28.65 47.53
N GLU A 556 -15.41 -27.38 47.16
CA GLU A 556 -15.35 -26.22 48.08
C GLU A 556 -16.71 -25.54 48.36
N ASP A 557 -16.79 -24.86 49.51
CA ASP A 557 -17.98 -24.31 50.19
C ASP A 557 -18.88 -23.40 49.29
N GLU A 558 -20.20 -23.65 49.30
CA GLU A 558 -21.22 -23.01 48.44
C GLU A 558 -21.20 -21.47 48.49
N MET A 559 -20.67 -20.88 49.56
CA MET A 559 -20.62 -19.43 49.77
C MET A 559 -19.62 -18.69 48.86
N LEU A 560 -18.48 -19.29 48.48
CA LEU A 560 -17.42 -18.59 47.72
C LEU A 560 -17.72 -18.48 46.21
N TYR A 561 -18.53 -19.40 45.68
CA TYR A 561 -18.80 -19.55 44.25
C TYR A 561 -20.23 -19.16 43.83
N SER A 562 -21.12 -18.91 44.80
CA SER A 562 -22.52 -18.52 44.54
C SER A 562 -22.64 -17.24 43.70
N GLU A 563 -21.78 -16.25 43.93
CA GLU A 563 -21.74 -14.98 43.16
C GLU A 563 -21.18 -15.16 41.74
N ASN A 564 -20.44 -16.25 41.48
CA ASN A 564 -19.76 -16.54 40.21
C ASN A 564 -20.39 -17.71 39.43
N ALA A 565 -21.58 -18.19 39.82
CA ALA A 565 -22.20 -19.37 39.23
C ALA A 565 -22.38 -19.27 37.69
N ALA A 566 -22.74 -18.09 37.19
CA ALA A 566 -22.86 -17.86 35.74
C ALA A 566 -21.52 -18.02 35.00
N ALA A 567 -20.43 -17.53 35.59
CA ALA A 567 -19.10 -17.66 35.02
C ALA A 567 -18.61 -19.11 34.98
N ILE A 568 -18.91 -19.90 36.02
CA ILE A 568 -18.57 -21.32 36.08
C ILE A 568 -19.32 -22.12 35.01
N ILE A 569 -20.64 -21.89 34.86
CA ILE A 569 -21.45 -22.51 33.81
C ILE A 569 -20.87 -22.18 32.43
N GLN A 570 -20.50 -20.92 32.22
CA GLN A 570 -19.95 -20.46 30.96
C GLN A 570 -18.59 -21.11 30.63
N LEU A 571 -17.69 -21.24 31.62
CA LEU A 571 -16.40 -21.95 31.45
C LEU A 571 -16.60 -23.43 31.09
N ARG A 572 -17.53 -24.11 31.76
CA ARG A 572 -17.88 -25.51 31.47
C ARG A 572 -18.42 -25.66 30.05
N GLN A 573 -19.34 -24.77 29.65
CA GLN A 573 -19.88 -24.74 28.29
C GLN A 573 -18.77 -24.56 27.26
N PHE A 574 -17.81 -23.65 27.48
CA PHE A 574 -16.71 -23.44 26.54
C PHE A 574 -15.75 -24.62 26.44
N HIS A 575 -15.45 -25.29 27.56
CA HIS A 575 -14.64 -26.51 27.54
C HIS A 575 -15.37 -27.65 26.79
N GLU A 576 -16.66 -27.82 27.03
CA GLU A 576 -17.48 -28.82 26.35
C GLU A 576 -17.57 -28.53 24.85
N ASP A 577 -17.89 -27.30 24.46
CA ASP A 577 -17.97 -26.87 23.06
C ASP A 577 -16.62 -27.02 22.34
N PHE A 578 -15.51 -26.70 23.02
CA PHE A 578 -14.17 -26.88 22.46
C PHE A 578 -13.85 -28.36 22.18
N ASN A 579 -14.10 -29.24 23.15
CA ASN A 579 -13.88 -30.68 22.95
C ASN A 579 -14.83 -31.27 21.93
N LEU A 580 -16.10 -30.87 21.94
CA LEU A 580 -17.10 -31.31 20.98
C LEU A 580 -16.69 -30.91 19.57
N PHE A 581 -16.20 -29.68 19.37
CA PHE A 581 -15.64 -29.25 18.09
C PHE A 581 -14.52 -30.20 17.62
N LEU A 582 -13.55 -30.49 18.49
CA LEU A 582 -12.41 -31.37 18.13
C LEU A 582 -12.85 -32.80 17.81
N ILE A 583 -13.83 -33.33 18.54
CA ILE A 583 -14.41 -34.66 18.29
C ILE A 583 -15.12 -34.67 16.95
N LEU A 584 -16.01 -33.71 16.69
CA LEU A 584 -16.79 -33.65 15.47
C LEU A 584 -15.90 -33.47 14.22
N VAL A 585 -14.84 -32.67 14.30
CA VAL A 585 -13.87 -32.52 13.20
C VAL A 585 -13.17 -33.85 12.89
N ARG A 586 -12.79 -34.64 13.90
CA ARG A 586 -12.18 -35.96 13.70
C ARG A 586 -13.17 -36.98 13.14
N GLU A 587 -14.39 -37.00 13.66
CA GLU A 587 -15.45 -37.92 13.20
C GLU A 587 -15.91 -37.63 11.77
N LEU A 588 -15.85 -36.37 11.34
CA LEU A 588 -16.22 -35.98 9.98
C LEU A 588 -15.39 -36.70 8.91
N GLU A 589 -14.12 -37.02 9.20
CA GLU A 589 -13.26 -37.77 8.29
C GLU A 589 -13.78 -39.21 8.05
N LEU A 590 -14.52 -39.78 8.99
CA LEU A 590 -15.00 -41.17 8.96
C LEU A 590 -16.37 -41.34 8.29
N ILE A 591 -17.09 -40.25 8.08
CA ILE A 591 -18.44 -40.30 7.50
C ILE A 591 -18.34 -40.39 5.97
N SER A 592 -19.21 -41.16 5.33
CA SER A 592 -19.27 -41.29 3.87
C SER A 592 -20.50 -40.62 3.25
N GLN A 593 -21.58 -40.45 4.03
CA GLN A 593 -22.84 -39.85 3.58
C GLN A 593 -22.77 -38.33 3.57
N ILE A 594 -23.09 -37.72 2.41
CA ILE A 594 -22.97 -36.28 2.18
C ILE A 594 -23.95 -35.44 3.00
N GLU A 595 -25.19 -35.92 3.21
CA GLU A 595 -26.23 -35.23 3.98
C GLU A 595 -25.85 -35.14 5.46
N THR A 596 -25.38 -36.26 6.03
CA THR A 596 -24.87 -36.35 7.39
C THR A 596 -23.63 -35.47 7.59
N LYS A 597 -22.70 -35.44 6.61
CA LYS A 597 -21.57 -34.50 6.62
C LYS A 597 -22.03 -33.05 6.62
N GLY A 598 -23.02 -32.70 5.80
CA GLY A 598 -23.55 -31.34 5.73
C GLY A 598 -24.18 -30.88 7.04
N GLY A 599 -24.91 -31.76 7.74
CA GLY A 599 -25.43 -31.51 9.08
C GLY A 599 -24.33 -31.22 10.09
N LEU A 600 -23.27 -32.04 10.10
CA LEU A 600 -22.14 -31.86 11.01
C LEU A 600 -21.31 -30.62 10.71
N VAL A 601 -21.07 -30.27 9.44
CA VAL A 601 -20.35 -29.03 9.09
C VAL A 601 -21.10 -27.80 9.59
N LYS A 602 -22.43 -27.79 9.52
CA LYS A 602 -23.26 -26.72 10.09
C LYS A 602 -23.12 -26.65 11.61
N GLU A 603 -23.15 -27.81 12.27
CA GLU A 603 -23.02 -27.90 13.73
C GLU A 603 -21.63 -27.47 14.21
N ILE A 604 -20.57 -27.92 13.56
CA ILE A 604 -19.18 -27.49 13.82
C ILE A 604 -19.07 -25.96 13.65
N SER A 605 -19.69 -25.39 12.61
CA SER A 605 -19.69 -23.94 12.39
C SER A 605 -20.49 -23.17 13.45
N ARG A 606 -21.60 -23.75 13.94
CA ARG A 606 -22.40 -23.19 15.03
C ARG A 606 -21.63 -23.18 16.34
N ILE A 607 -20.98 -24.29 16.69
CA ILE A 607 -20.14 -24.42 17.90
C ILE A 607 -18.99 -23.41 17.83
N PHE A 608 -18.27 -23.35 16.70
CA PHE A 608 -17.20 -22.39 16.47
C PHE A 608 -17.63 -20.94 16.74
N ALA A 609 -18.79 -20.52 16.23
CA ALA A 609 -19.29 -19.16 16.41
C ALA A 609 -19.59 -18.79 17.87
N ASN A 610 -19.83 -19.77 18.73
CA ASN A 610 -20.13 -19.57 20.14
C ASN A 610 -18.87 -19.59 21.03
N LEU A 611 -17.72 -20.05 20.51
CA LEU A 611 -16.49 -20.09 21.28
C LEU A 611 -15.88 -18.68 21.47
N PRO A 612 -15.09 -18.44 22.53
CA PRO A 612 -14.32 -17.20 22.68
C PRO A 612 -13.33 -16.98 21.54
N GLN A 613 -12.99 -15.72 21.27
CA GLN A 613 -12.20 -15.34 20.09
C GLN A 613 -10.84 -16.06 20.01
N PHE A 614 -10.16 -16.27 21.14
CA PHE A 614 -8.86 -16.95 21.15
C PHE A 614 -8.95 -18.44 20.76
N LEU A 615 -10.08 -19.12 21.06
CA LEU A 615 -10.32 -20.50 20.60
C LEU A 615 -10.73 -20.50 19.13
N GLN A 616 -11.49 -19.50 18.69
CA GLN A 616 -11.85 -19.35 17.28
C GLN A 616 -10.59 -19.20 16.40
N THR A 617 -9.62 -18.38 16.80
CA THR A 617 -8.37 -18.24 16.02
C THR A 617 -7.66 -19.58 15.84
N GLU A 618 -7.54 -20.37 16.91
CA GLU A 618 -6.86 -21.68 16.87
C GLU A 618 -7.62 -22.69 15.98
N LEU A 619 -8.95 -22.70 16.09
CA LEU A 619 -9.81 -23.65 15.39
C LEU A 619 -10.18 -23.24 13.96
N ALA A 620 -9.83 -22.02 13.54
CA ALA A 620 -10.15 -21.49 12.22
C ALA A 620 -9.52 -22.33 11.09
N THR A 621 -8.28 -22.79 11.26
CA THR A 621 -7.60 -23.61 10.25
C THR A 621 -8.30 -24.97 10.04
N PRO A 622 -8.56 -25.77 11.10
CA PRO A 622 -9.38 -26.97 11.00
C PRO A 622 -10.76 -26.73 10.36
N LEU A 623 -11.46 -25.66 10.76
CA LEU A 623 -12.78 -25.32 10.21
C LEU A 623 -12.71 -25.03 8.71
N ASN A 624 -11.76 -24.19 8.29
CA ASN A 624 -11.57 -23.82 6.89
C ASN A 624 -11.26 -25.04 6.03
N LYS A 625 -10.41 -25.95 6.52
CA LYS A 625 -10.12 -27.23 5.86
C LYS A 625 -11.39 -28.06 5.67
N VAL A 626 -12.14 -28.27 6.75
CA VAL A 626 -13.41 -29.03 6.75
C VAL A 626 -14.42 -28.43 5.77
N GLN A 627 -14.60 -27.10 5.80
CA GLN A 627 -15.53 -26.41 4.90
C GLN A 627 -15.10 -26.50 3.44
N ALA A 628 -13.80 -26.39 3.14
CA ALA A 628 -13.28 -26.52 1.78
C ALA A 628 -13.48 -27.94 1.23
N GLU A 629 -13.15 -28.96 2.02
CA GLU A 629 -13.35 -30.37 1.66
C GLU A 629 -14.82 -30.70 1.42
N PHE A 630 -15.72 -30.20 2.26
CA PHE A 630 -17.15 -30.37 2.08
C PHE A 630 -17.67 -29.69 0.80
N ARG A 631 -17.23 -28.46 0.50
CA ARG A 631 -17.61 -27.76 -0.75
C ARG A 631 -17.17 -28.55 -1.99
N GLU A 632 -15.96 -29.09 -1.98
CA GLU A 632 -15.46 -29.91 -3.09
C GLU A 632 -16.22 -31.24 -3.22
N LEU A 633 -16.54 -31.90 -2.11
CA LEU A 633 -17.37 -33.12 -2.11
C LEU A 633 -18.77 -32.84 -2.65
N HIS A 634 -19.40 -31.74 -2.22
CA HIS A 634 -20.72 -31.32 -2.68
C HIS A 634 -20.73 -31.03 -4.19
N ARG A 635 -19.68 -30.39 -4.70
CA ARG A 635 -19.50 -30.13 -6.13
C ARG A 635 -19.41 -31.44 -6.93
N ARG A 636 -18.65 -32.43 -6.45
CA ARG A 636 -18.54 -33.75 -7.11
C ARG A 636 -19.86 -34.50 -7.13
N HIS A 637 -20.58 -34.52 -6.01
CA HIS A 637 -21.88 -35.19 -5.91
C HIS A 637 -22.94 -34.54 -6.80
N SER A 638 -22.95 -33.20 -6.90
CA SER A 638 -23.85 -32.46 -7.80
C SER A 638 -23.61 -32.83 -9.27
N ILE A 639 -22.34 -32.89 -9.68
CA ILE A 639 -21.95 -33.31 -11.05
C ILE A 639 -22.33 -34.79 -11.32
N GLU A 640 -22.23 -35.68 -10.33
CA GLU A 640 -22.64 -37.07 -10.48
C GLU A 640 -24.15 -37.25 -10.60
N LEU A 641 -24.93 -36.45 -9.86
CA LEU A 641 -26.39 -36.43 -9.97
C LEU A 641 -26.84 -35.92 -11.35
N GLU A 642 -26.23 -34.84 -11.85
CA GLU A 642 -26.49 -34.31 -13.19
C GLU A 642 -26.15 -35.34 -14.28
N LYS A 643 -25.05 -36.09 -14.13
CA LYS A 643 -24.67 -37.19 -15.04
C LYS A 643 -25.62 -38.38 -15.00
N LYS A 644 -26.24 -38.66 -13.85
CA LYS A 644 -27.26 -39.73 -13.71
C LYS A 644 -28.59 -39.30 -14.31
N GLN A 645 -29.05 -38.07 -14.06
CA GLN A 645 -30.26 -37.52 -14.70
C GLN A 645 -30.12 -37.42 -16.22
N GLY A 646 -28.96 -36.99 -16.74
CA GLY A 646 -28.71 -36.98 -18.19
C GLY A 646 -28.64 -38.37 -18.85
N LYS A 647 -28.42 -39.44 -18.08
CA LYS A 647 -28.45 -40.84 -18.57
C LYS A 647 -29.86 -41.41 -18.59
N ASP A 648 -30.70 -41.09 -17.60
CA ASP A 648 -32.09 -41.54 -17.58
C ASP A 648 -32.94 -40.86 -18.67
N ASP A 649 -32.67 -39.59 -18.99
CA ASP A 649 -33.31 -38.91 -20.13
C ASP A 649 -32.89 -39.48 -21.50
N SER A 650 -31.68 -40.07 -21.59
CA SER A 650 -31.22 -40.76 -22.80
C SER A 650 -31.81 -42.17 -22.99
N ASN A 651 -32.27 -42.80 -21.90
CA ASN A 651 -32.94 -44.11 -21.96
C ASN A 651 -34.45 -43.99 -22.21
N LEU A 652 -35.10 -42.90 -21.79
CA LEU A 652 -36.52 -42.63 -22.08
C LEU A 652 -36.78 -42.14 -23.51
N SER A 653 -35.74 -41.65 -24.22
CA SER A 653 -35.84 -41.21 -25.62
C SER A 653 -35.57 -42.32 -26.65
N ALA A 654 -35.18 -43.52 -26.22
CA ALA A 654 -34.94 -44.67 -27.10
C ALA A 654 -36.18 -45.57 -27.35
N GLU A 655 -37.28 -45.40 -26.62
CA GLU A 655 -38.49 -46.24 -26.75
C GLU A 655 -39.63 -45.66 -27.61
N LYS A 656 -39.44 -44.48 -28.23
CA LYS A 656 -40.42 -43.92 -29.19
C LYS A 656 -39.77 -43.64 -30.54
N GLY A 657 -39.63 -44.68 -31.36
CA GLY A 657 -39.13 -44.53 -32.71
C GLY A 657 -39.46 -45.73 -33.60
N ASN A 658 -40.74 -45.97 -33.90
CA ASN A 658 -41.15 -46.71 -35.10
C ASN A 658 -42.63 -46.47 -35.44
N THR A 659 -42.93 -45.41 -36.22
CA THR A 659 -43.88 -45.44 -37.36
C THR A 659 -43.93 -44.11 -38.15
N VAL A 660 -43.26 -44.12 -39.30
CA VAL A 660 -43.70 -43.74 -40.67
C VAL A 660 -44.47 -42.42 -40.96
N ALA A 661 -43.79 -41.59 -41.77
CA ALA A 661 -44.19 -40.79 -42.95
C ALA A 661 -44.93 -39.43 -42.89
N SER A 662 -44.21 -38.45 -43.48
CA SER A 662 -44.62 -37.48 -44.51
C SER A 662 -45.13 -36.08 -44.12
N HIS A 663 -44.56 -35.13 -44.87
CA HIS A 663 -45.03 -33.80 -45.27
C HIS A 663 -44.83 -32.54 -44.40
N LYS A 664 -43.96 -31.68 -44.95
CA LYS A 664 -44.13 -30.27 -45.36
C LYS A 664 -44.31 -29.14 -44.30
N ASP A 665 -43.39 -28.20 -44.47
CA ASP A 665 -43.53 -26.74 -44.54
C ASP A 665 -43.91 -25.88 -43.31
N SER A 666 -43.26 -24.72 -43.30
CA SER A 666 -43.60 -23.41 -42.70
C SER A 666 -43.06 -23.06 -41.30
N SER A 667 -41.99 -22.25 -41.33
CA SER A 667 -41.84 -20.88 -40.80
C SER A 667 -42.46 -20.46 -39.45
N GLU A 668 -41.61 -19.73 -38.72
CA GLU A 668 -41.87 -18.54 -37.88
C GLU A 668 -42.44 -18.69 -36.44
N SER A 669 -41.49 -18.48 -35.51
CA SER A 669 -41.53 -17.45 -34.46
C SER A 669 -42.52 -17.54 -33.28
N THR A 670 -41.94 -17.32 -32.09
CA THR A 670 -42.41 -16.39 -31.03
C THR A 670 -42.60 -17.02 -29.64
N GLN A 671 -41.74 -16.56 -28.73
CA GLN A 671 -41.89 -16.31 -27.29
C GLN A 671 -43.08 -16.93 -26.52
N LEU A 672 -42.76 -17.63 -25.43
CA LEU A 672 -43.34 -17.59 -24.07
C LEU A 672 -42.54 -18.63 -23.24
N SER A 673 -42.19 -18.50 -21.95
CA SER A 673 -42.71 -17.69 -20.86
C SER A 673 -41.73 -17.73 -19.67
N LYS A 674 -41.58 -16.58 -19.01
CA LYS A 674 -41.20 -16.45 -17.59
C LYS A 674 -42.41 -16.84 -16.74
N GLN A 675 -42.25 -17.77 -15.78
CA GLN A 675 -42.82 -17.72 -14.40
C GLN A 675 -42.89 -19.12 -13.77
N LYS A 676 -42.65 -19.15 -12.44
CA LYS A 676 -42.61 -20.27 -11.48
C LYS A 676 -41.25 -20.99 -11.47
N PHE A 677 -40.41 -20.83 -10.46
CA PHE A 677 -40.69 -21.15 -9.06
C PHE A 677 -40.03 -20.13 -8.10
N SER A 678 -40.85 -19.40 -7.36
CA SER A 678 -40.48 -18.72 -6.12
C SER A 678 -41.47 -19.20 -5.08
N SER A 679 -41.05 -20.12 -4.22
CA SER A 679 -41.64 -20.37 -2.88
C SER A 679 -40.93 -21.57 -2.26
N GLU A 680 -40.11 -21.29 -1.23
CA GLU A 680 -39.73 -22.15 -0.08
C GLU A 680 -38.28 -21.89 0.34
N ILE A 681 -38.01 -20.65 0.74
CA ILE A 681 -37.03 -20.37 1.80
C ILE A 681 -37.75 -19.42 2.76
N GLY A 682 -38.27 -19.99 3.85
CA GLY A 682 -38.81 -19.23 4.95
C GLY A 682 -37.66 -18.50 5.65
N ILE A 683 -37.63 -17.18 5.46
CA ILE A 683 -36.88 -16.25 6.31
C ILE A 683 -37.85 -15.87 7.43
N GLU A 684 -37.61 -16.37 8.63
CA GLU A 684 -38.13 -15.73 9.84
C GLU A 684 -37.13 -14.65 10.28
N ASP A 685 -37.61 -13.41 10.24
CA ASP A 685 -36.98 -12.22 10.80
C ASP A 685 -36.74 -12.40 12.30
N THR A 686 -35.48 -12.53 12.71
CA THR A 686 -35.03 -12.07 14.03
C THR A 686 -33.73 -11.29 13.89
N LYS A 687 -33.84 -9.98 14.11
CA LYS A 687 -32.70 -9.05 14.28
C LYS A 687 -31.78 -9.56 15.38
N ARG A 688 -30.63 -10.13 15.00
CA ARG A 688 -29.40 -10.17 15.82
C ARG A 688 -28.23 -9.76 14.93
N HIS A 689 -27.47 -8.76 15.38
CA HIS A 689 -26.23 -8.33 14.76
C HIS A 689 -25.26 -9.49 14.66
N THR A 690 -25.11 -10.07 13.47
CA THR A 690 -24.03 -11.01 13.16
C THR A 690 -22.83 -10.22 12.66
N ASN A 691 -21.85 -10.02 13.54
CA ASN A 691 -20.49 -9.65 13.18
C ASN A 691 -19.85 -10.84 12.44
N GLY A 692 -20.04 -10.89 11.12
CA GLY A 692 -19.36 -11.86 10.26
C GLY A 692 -17.91 -11.45 10.04
N LEU A 693 -16.99 -12.11 10.73
CA LEU A 693 -15.55 -12.05 10.48
C LEU A 693 -15.22 -12.70 9.13
N PHE A 694 -14.96 -11.88 8.10
CA PHE A 694 -14.29 -12.33 6.88
C PHE A 694 -12.78 -12.33 7.13
N PHE A 695 -12.21 -13.50 7.44
CA PHE A 695 -10.76 -13.69 7.41
C PHE A 695 -10.27 -13.89 5.97
N PHE A 696 -9.12 -13.29 5.69
CA PHE A 696 -8.42 -13.25 4.42
C PHE A 696 -8.35 -14.61 3.69
N SER A 697 -8.75 -14.62 2.43
CA SER A 697 -8.33 -15.64 1.47
C SER A 697 -6.82 -15.54 1.26
N LEU A 698 -6.04 -16.52 1.72
CA LEU A 698 -4.70 -16.74 1.18
C LEU A 698 -4.80 -17.05 -0.32
N PRO A 699 -3.91 -16.52 -1.18
CA PRO A 699 -3.85 -16.93 -2.59
C PRO A 699 -3.51 -18.43 -2.66
N GLU A 700 -4.20 -19.13 -3.56
CA GLU A 700 -3.97 -20.53 -3.87
C GLU A 700 -2.48 -20.81 -4.11
N SER A 701 -1.93 -21.79 -3.38
CA SER A 701 -0.61 -22.34 -3.67
C SER A 701 -0.63 -22.95 -5.08
N THR A 702 -0.01 -22.28 -6.04
CA THR A 702 0.33 -22.89 -7.32
C THR A 702 1.25 -24.08 -7.08
N LYS A 703 0.72 -25.29 -7.30
CA LYS A 703 1.48 -26.53 -7.39
C LYS A 703 2.53 -26.38 -8.50
N PHE A 704 3.79 -26.16 -8.14
CA PHE A 704 4.90 -26.39 -9.05
C PHE A 704 5.29 -27.87 -8.99
N LEU A 705 5.18 -28.52 -10.15
CA LEU A 705 5.70 -29.85 -10.42
C LEU A 705 7.22 -29.87 -10.19
N SER A 706 7.68 -30.85 -9.43
CA SER A 706 9.09 -31.21 -9.29
C SER A 706 9.67 -31.69 -10.63
N PRO A 707 10.82 -31.17 -11.09
CA PRO A 707 11.67 -31.89 -12.03
C PRO A 707 12.66 -32.73 -11.23
N THR A 708 12.47 -34.05 -11.27
CA THR A 708 13.50 -35.03 -10.93
C THR A 708 14.64 -35.00 -11.94
N ASN A 709 15.87 -35.04 -11.41
CA ASN A 709 17.11 -35.56 -11.99
C ASN A 709 17.53 -35.10 -13.39
N GLU A 710 18.50 -34.18 -13.44
CA GLU A 710 19.62 -34.30 -14.39
C GLU A 710 20.90 -33.62 -13.83
N SER A 711 21.91 -34.47 -13.59
CA SER A 711 23.34 -34.22 -13.82
C SER A 711 23.98 -32.97 -13.17
N LEU A 712 24.72 -33.04 -12.06
CA LEU A 712 26.01 -33.75 -11.93
C LEU A 712 27.04 -33.39 -13.03
N ALA A 713 27.22 -32.10 -13.33
CA ALA A 713 28.38 -31.59 -14.09
C ALA A 713 28.58 -30.07 -13.91
N GLN A 714 29.01 -29.59 -12.73
CA GLN A 714 29.61 -28.24 -12.60
C GLN A 714 30.36 -28.01 -11.27
N LYS A 715 30.94 -29.07 -10.68
CA LYS A 715 31.73 -28.99 -9.43
C LYS A 715 33.25 -29.01 -9.63
N GLU A 716 33.74 -28.73 -10.84
CA GLU A 716 35.17 -28.78 -11.20
C GLU A 716 35.77 -27.48 -11.77
N ALA A 717 35.13 -26.31 -11.60
CA ALA A 717 35.65 -25.05 -12.15
C ALA A 717 35.92 -23.93 -11.11
N LEU A 718 36.10 -24.28 -9.83
CA LEU A 718 36.41 -23.29 -8.78
C LEU A 718 37.55 -23.73 -7.83
N SER A 719 38.56 -24.41 -8.37
CA SER A 719 39.80 -24.75 -7.66
C SER A 719 41.06 -24.20 -8.33
N SER A 720 40.97 -23.08 -9.05
CA SER A 720 42.15 -22.49 -9.72
C SER A 720 42.14 -20.96 -9.76
N VAL A 721 41.97 -20.27 -8.62
CA VAL A 721 42.49 -18.90 -8.42
C VAL A 721 42.82 -18.67 -6.94
N ILE A 722 43.75 -19.47 -6.40
CA ILE A 722 44.60 -19.10 -5.26
C ILE A 722 45.99 -19.66 -5.57
N ALA A 723 46.80 -18.86 -6.28
CA ALA A 723 48.28 -18.89 -6.31
C ALA A 723 48.80 -18.15 -7.57
N SER A 724 48.74 -16.82 -7.61
CA SER A 724 49.78 -15.93 -8.20
C SER A 724 49.54 -14.51 -7.72
#